data_AF-A0A7D9D440-F1
#
_entry.id   AF-A0A7D9D440-F1
#
_cell.length_a   1.000
_cell.length_b   1.000
_cell.length_c   1.000
_cell.angle_alpha   90.00
_cell.angle_beta   90.00
_cell.angle_gamma   90.00
#
_symmetry.space_group_name_H-M   'P 1'
#
loop_
_entity.id
_entity.type
_entity.pdbx_description
1 polymer ?
#
loop_
_entity_poly.entity_id
_entity_poly.type
_entity_poly.pdbx_seq_one_letter_code
_entity_poly.pdbx_strand_id
1 'polypeptide(L)'
;MNIGPGPNDFPVTDGAAQRIPPGGGDAFLVKLNPTGSALLYSTYLGGSGRDDGTDIAVGDNGEAVLVGGTNSSSDFPVTAGAFKTETDGEDGFLARIDTSGDTEGLASLLYATFLGGGTLGGLSDSAESVVLDDAGNAWVFGNTWLPDFPTTDDAYQSEPAGSRDLFLMAFDPAGDVSYSTYFGGSDFDTAGGLALDDEGFAYLTGGTTSYDFPVTPGAFKTVKLDESDAFVAKLDTGVAGAGALVYSTFLGGSVAAGGKPGGDSANAIVVDHNGNAYVTGGTSSVDFPLQNNFERCGNIGSGDIGLGDVFATVLDPTGSSLVFSTTLGTGPGRRESGNAIALDAAANLYLTGSVDGDRYRFLFPTTDGAFQEVPATGIFGRPLAFVTKIDVWDPAPVKSNCTGIYAGLYALGNKFGSGGAPMELYLLDKTNALPTYVVTTGTRGLRGLAIDESTRKFYSAYGSPMVTAKRGIVEIDPGTGAVTDIGGTKALVALAFDPSGQLYGAENSGAGLGNVYKIDTNTGAEVLLSTVTMQADAFAPGLAFDSVDNMLHFKGELGEISTIDTTSGTEMLIGTANQPWIWSHSFDFDENGNVYYVENPCCGSGLAFAGTGDIFNSTNLGFSGVHVWGLSNLSVGDADGDGVNDNADLCDATVIPEDAPTTGALNQNHWALTDDDRVFDTVLNVNGKGPNRSYTTEDTAGCSCEQIIEMQGLDDGHTKHGCSVGAMDNWVDAVNMP
;
A
#
# COMPACT_ATOMS: atom_id res chain seq x y z
N MET A 1 -36.51 -15.92 -38.86
CA MET A 1 -35.54 -17.01 -38.66
C MET A 1 -35.08 -16.83 -37.22
N ASN A 2 -35.51 -17.70 -36.30
CA ASN A 2 -35.11 -17.62 -34.88
C ASN A 2 -33.62 -17.92 -34.80
N ILE A 3 -32.81 -16.87 -34.72
CA ILE A 3 -31.45 -16.95 -34.22
C ILE A 3 -31.57 -16.79 -32.70
N GLY A 4 -31.55 -17.91 -31.98
CA GLY A 4 -31.29 -17.88 -30.55
C GLY A 4 -29.87 -17.34 -30.31
N PRO A 5 -29.58 -16.83 -29.10
CA PRO A 5 -28.31 -16.18 -28.81
C PRO A 5 -27.16 -17.15 -29.08
N GLY A 6 -26.23 -16.74 -29.94
CA GLY A 6 -24.97 -17.42 -30.10
C GLY A 6 -24.14 -17.32 -28.82
N PRO A 7 -23.07 -18.11 -28.66
CA PRO A 7 -22.20 -18.08 -27.48
C PRO A 7 -21.44 -16.76 -27.25
N ASN A 8 -21.73 -15.70 -28.03
CA ASN A 8 -21.10 -14.39 -27.97
C ASN A 8 -22.10 -13.22 -27.84
N ASP A 9 -23.40 -13.49 -27.66
CA ASP A 9 -24.41 -12.43 -27.55
C ASP A 9 -24.66 -12.09 -26.07
N PHE A 10 -24.90 -10.81 -25.75
CA PHE A 10 -25.25 -10.40 -24.39
C PHE A 10 -26.59 -11.04 -23.98
N PRO A 11 -26.67 -11.65 -22.79
CA PRO A 11 -27.78 -12.52 -22.45
C PRO A 11 -29.03 -11.71 -22.12
N VAL A 12 -30.12 -11.91 -22.85
CA VAL A 12 -31.43 -11.26 -22.63
C VAL A 12 -32.48 -12.24 -22.13
N THR A 13 -33.45 -11.77 -21.35
CA THR A 13 -34.60 -12.56 -20.88
C THR A 13 -35.79 -12.47 -21.83
N ASP A 14 -36.76 -13.40 -21.73
CA ASP A 14 -37.97 -13.33 -22.57
C ASP A 14 -38.78 -12.03 -22.31
N GLY A 15 -38.88 -11.57 -21.07
CA GLY A 15 -39.56 -10.31 -20.74
C GLY A 15 -38.84 -9.02 -21.18
N ALA A 16 -37.70 -9.09 -21.88
CA ALA A 16 -36.90 -7.92 -22.20
C ALA A 16 -37.66 -6.86 -23.03
N ALA A 17 -37.42 -5.58 -22.73
CA ALA A 17 -37.89 -4.44 -23.52
C ALA A 17 -37.41 -4.52 -24.98
N GLN A 18 -36.13 -4.82 -25.17
CA GLN A 18 -35.50 -5.09 -26.45
C GLN A 18 -34.62 -6.34 -26.32
N ARG A 19 -34.95 -7.37 -27.11
CA ARG A 19 -34.21 -8.66 -27.15
C ARG A 19 -33.03 -8.65 -28.12
N ILE A 20 -32.95 -7.67 -29.01
CA ILE A 20 -31.93 -7.54 -30.04
C ILE A 20 -31.42 -6.10 -29.97
N PRO A 21 -30.10 -5.87 -29.97
CA PRO A 21 -29.56 -4.52 -30.04
C PRO A 21 -29.96 -3.88 -31.37
N PRO A 22 -30.63 -2.72 -31.36
CA PRO A 22 -31.13 -2.07 -32.58
C PRO A 22 -30.03 -1.46 -33.45
N GLY A 23 -28.81 -1.28 -32.94
CA GLY A 23 -27.74 -0.65 -33.73
C GLY A 23 -26.37 -0.65 -33.08
N GLY A 24 -25.86 0.54 -32.75
CA GLY A 24 -24.52 0.77 -32.23
C GLY A 24 -24.29 0.20 -30.84
N GLY A 25 -23.66 0.96 -29.95
CA GLY A 25 -23.56 0.56 -28.54
C GLY A 25 -24.84 1.00 -27.83
N ASP A 26 -25.54 0.07 -27.17
CA ASP A 26 -26.80 0.36 -26.47
C ASP A 26 -26.63 0.27 -24.95
N ALA A 27 -27.46 1.00 -24.22
CA ALA A 27 -27.58 0.82 -22.78
C ALA A 27 -28.15 -0.59 -22.51
N PHE A 28 -27.82 -1.15 -21.36
CA PHE A 28 -28.36 -2.43 -20.94
C PHE A 28 -28.79 -2.39 -19.47
N LEU A 29 -29.79 -3.20 -19.14
CA LEU A 29 -30.24 -3.40 -17.77
C LEU A 29 -30.19 -4.89 -17.45
N VAL A 30 -29.60 -5.24 -16.31
CA VAL A 30 -29.55 -6.60 -15.79
C VAL A 30 -30.02 -6.64 -14.35
N LYS A 31 -30.92 -7.57 -14.05
CA LYS A 31 -31.33 -7.95 -12.70
C LYS A 31 -30.90 -9.39 -12.45
N LEU A 32 -30.08 -9.60 -11.43
CA LEU A 32 -29.63 -10.92 -11.02
C LEU A 32 -30.45 -11.44 -9.84
N ASN A 33 -30.49 -12.76 -9.67
CA ASN A 33 -30.96 -13.33 -8.41
C ASN A 33 -29.94 -13.08 -7.28
N PRO A 34 -30.33 -13.18 -6.00
CA PRO A 34 -29.44 -12.85 -4.87
C PRO A 34 -28.16 -13.68 -4.80
N THR A 35 -28.13 -14.86 -5.43
CA THR A 35 -26.93 -15.71 -5.50
C THR A 35 -26.02 -15.38 -6.69
N GLY A 36 -26.41 -14.44 -7.55
CA GLY A 36 -25.68 -14.09 -8.78
C GLY A 36 -25.64 -15.20 -9.83
N SER A 37 -26.45 -16.25 -9.68
CA SER A 37 -26.39 -17.47 -10.51
C SER A 37 -27.37 -17.47 -11.68
N ALA A 38 -28.30 -16.52 -11.74
CA ALA A 38 -29.30 -16.43 -12.81
C ALA A 38 -29.75 -14.99 -13.04
N LEU A 39 -30.12 -14.69 -14.29
CA LEU A 39 -30.79 -13.44 -14.68
C LEU A 39 -32.29 -13.56 -14.35
N LEU A 40 -32.82 -12.58 -13.63
CA LEU A 40 -34.25 -12.40 -13.42
C LEU A 40 -34.86 -11.50 -14.50
N TYR A 41 -34.09 -10.52 -14.97
CA TYR A 41 -34.45 -9.64 -16.07
C TYR A 41 -33.17 -9.20 -16.80
N SER A 42 -33.20 -9.10 -18.12
CA SER A 42 -32.09 -8.56 -18.90
C SER A 42 -32.55 -8.05 -20.25
N THR A 43 -32.20 -6.81 -20.59
CA THR A 43 -32.62 -6.13 -21.83
C THR A 43 -31.54 -5.19 -22.35
N TYR A 44 -31.62 -4.88 -23.64
CA TYR A 44 -31.06 -3.66 -24.21
C TYR A 44 -32.05 -2.50 -24.08
N LEU A 45 -31.54 -1.27 -24.15
CA LEU A 45 -32.31 -0.04 -24.29
C LEU A 45 -31.53 0.93 -25.20
N GLY A 46 -32.02 1.16 -26.41
CA GLY A 46 -31.37 2.03 -27.37
C GLY A 46 -32.07 2.05 -28.73
N GLY A 47 -31.49 2.78 -29.67
CA GLY A 47 -31.89 2.89 -31.07
C GLY A 47 -30.75 2.50 -32.03
N SER A 48 -30.74 3.07 -33.21
CA SER A 48 -29.74 2.74 -34.24
C SER A 48 -28.35 3.35 -33.99
N GLY A 49 -28.29 4.35 -33.12
CA GLY A 49 -27.10 5.12 -32.75
C GLY A 49 -26.31 4.50 -31.60
N ARG A 50 -25.61 5.34 -30.85
CA ARG A 50 -24.97 5.03 -29.58
C ARG A 50 -25.83 5.60 -28.46
N ASP A 51 -26.12 4.75 -27.50
CA ASP A 51 -26.92 5.00 -26.32
C ASP A 51 -26.14 4.49 -25.11
N ASP A 52 -25.65 5.41 -24.28
CA ASP A 52 -24.82 5.08 -23.13
C ASP A 52 -25.68 5.23 -21.86
N GLY A 53 -25.83 4.15 -21.08
CA GLY A 53 -26.44 4.22 -19.74
C GLY A 53 -25.40 4.66 -18.71
N THR A 54 -25.70 5.69 -17.94
CA THR A 54 -24.77 6.32 -16.98
C THR A 54 -25.10 5.96 -15.53
N ASP A 55 -26.39 5.87 -15.18
CA ASP A 55 -26.84 5.57 -13.82
C ASP A 55 -28.19 4.83 -13.77
N ILE A 56 -28.47 4.20 -12.63
CA ILE A 56 -29.69 3.43 -12.36
C ILE A 56 -30.16 3.59 -10.90
N ALA A 57 -31.44 3.86 -10.74
CA ALA A 57 -32.13 3.78 -9.45
C ALA A 57 -33.20 2.69 -9.47
N VAL A 58 -33.48 2.07 -8.32
CA VAL A 58 -34.44 0.97 -8.19
C VAL A 58 -35.48 1.33 -7.14
N GLY A 59 -36.76 1.29 -7.53
CA GLY A 59 -37.87 1.55 -6.62
C GLY A 59 -38.22 0.34 -5.74
N ASP A 60 -38.97 0.58 -4.66
CA ASP A 60 -39.41 -0.47 -3.72
C ASP A 60 -40.23 -1.60 -4.37
N ASN A 61 -40.92 -1.30 -5.47
CA ASN A 61 -41.66 -2.27 -6.27
C ASN A 61 -40.76 -3.10 -7.21
N GLY A 62 -39.46 -2.81 -7.25
CA GLY A 62 -38.46 -3.46 -8.08
C GLY A 62 -38.41 -2.93 -9.52
N GLU A 63 -39.12 -1.86 -9.87
CA GLU A 63 -38.95 -1.16 -11.13
C GLU A 63 -37.59 -0.46 -11.18
N ALA A 64 -36.98 -0.39 -12.36
CA ALA A 64 -35.70 0.28 -12.56
C ALA A 64 -35.91 1.59 -13.32
N VAL A 65 -35.25 2.64 -12.89
CA VAL A 65 -35.17 3.93 -13.57
C VAL A 65 -33.74 4.12 -14.05
N LEU A 66 -33.56 4.31 -15.35
CA LEU A 66 -32.26 4.44 -16.01
C LEU A 66 -32.14 5.79 -16.67
N VAL A 67 -30.94 6.34 -16.62
CA VAL A 67 -30.56 7.55 -17.34
C VAL A 67 -29.32 7.34 -18.18
N GLY A 68 -29.09 8.25 -19.11
CA GLY A 68 -27.96 8.18 -20.02
C GLY A 68 -27.99 9.23 -21.10
N GLY A 69 -27.12 9.07 -22.09
CA GLY A 69 -27.08 9.86 -23.32
C GLY A 69 -27.45 9.03 -24.54
N THR A 70 -28.08 9.65 -25.54
CA THR A 70 -28.48 9.02 -26.79
C THR A 70 -28.20 9.92 -27.98
N ASN A 71 -27.60 9.36 -29.04
CA ASN A 71 -27.55 9.99 -30.36
C ASN A 71 -28.47 9.30 -31.39
N SER A 72 -29.38 8.44 -30.91
CA SER A 72 -30.35 7.67 -31.70
C SER A 72 -31.53 8.54 -32.11
N SER A 73 -31.26 9.51 -32.97
CA SER A 73 -32.18 10.62 -33.29
C SER A 73 -33.53 10.27 -33.93
N SER A 74 -33.75 9.02 -34.33
CA SER A 74 -34.98 8.62 -35.05
C SER A 74 -35.70 7.40 -34.49
N ASP A 75 -35.08 6.68 -33.55
CA ASP A 75 -35.54 5.35 -33.17
C ASP A 75 -35.21 4.93 -31.73
N PHE A 76 -34.72 5.83 -30.87
CA PHE A 76 -34.69 5.54 -29.44
C PHE A 76 -36.13 5.31 -28.90
N PRO A 77 -36.37 4.31 -28.05
CA PRO A 77 -37.69 4.03 -27.51
C PRO A 77 -38.21 5.17 -26.61
N VAL A 78 -39.32 5.79 -27.02
CA VAL A 78 -40.05 6.79 -26.23
C VAL A 78 -41.50 6.36 -26.03
N THR A 79 -42.07 6.67 -24.87
CA THR A 79 -43.47 6.35 -24.57
C THR A 79 -44.43 7.42 -25.08
N ALA A 80 -45.65 7.02 -25.41
CA ALA A 80 -46.67 7.97 -25.84
C ALA A 80 -47.01 8.96 -24.70
N GLY A 81 -46.99 10.26 -25.00
CA GLY A 81 -47.23 11.30 -24.00
C GLY A 81 -46.01 11.65 -23.14
N ALA A 82 -44.82 11.14 -23.48
CA ALA A 82 -43.58 11.54 -22.83
C ALA A 82 -43.35 13.05 -22.92
N PHE A 83 -42.59 13.57 -21.95
CA PHE A 83 -42.24 14.99 -21.84
C PHE A 83 -41.58 15.54 -23.12
N LYS A 84 -40.60 14.81 -23.67
CA LYS A 84 -39.95 15.10 -24.97
C LYS A 84 -39.90 13.80 -25.79
N THR A 85 -40.38 13.85 -27.03
CA THR A 85 -40.53 12.68 -27.92
C THR A 85 -39.63 12.67 -29.15
N GLU A 86 -38.87 13.74 -29.38
CA GLU A 86 -37.92 13.88 -30.50
C GLU A 86 -36.60 14.41 -29.94
N THR A 87 -35.47 14.00 -30.51
CA THR A 87 -34.15 14.59 -30.20
C THR A 87 -33.82 15.72 -31.16
N ASP A 88 -32.98 16.64 -30.76
CA ASP A 88 -32.39 17.68 -31.61
C ASP A 88 -30.86 17.65 -31.66
N GLY A 89 -30.26 16.61 -31.07
CA GLY A 89 -28.84 16.34 -31.11
C GLY A 89 -28.52 15.04 -30.40
N GLU A 90 -27.48 15.09 -29.57
CA GLU A 90 -27.25 14.08 -28.55
C GLU A 90 -27.99 14.57 -27.30
N ASP A 91 -28.96 13.80 -26.85
CA ASP A 91 -29.82 14.18 -25.72
C ASP A 91 -29.60 13.22 -24.55
N GLY A 92 -29.93 13.68 -23.35
CA GLY A 92 -30.13 12.77 -22.23
C GLY A 92 -31.40 11.94 -22.46
N PHE A 93 -31.49 10.77 -21.83
CA PHE A 93 -32.75 10.04 -21.72
C PHE A 93 -33.04 9.68 -20.26
N LEU A 94 -34.32 9.47 -19.98
CA LEU A 94 -34.82 8.87 -18.74
C LEU A 94 -35.83 7.79 -19.11
N ALA A 95 -35.65 6.58 -18.59
CA ALA A 95 -36.56 5.45 -18.81
C ALA A 95 -36.86 4.71 -17.51
N ARG A 96 -38.15 4.48 -17.24
CA ARG A 96 -38.63 3.63 -16.15
C ARG A 96 -39.16 2.31 -16.70
N ILE A 97 -38.66 1.20 -16.18
CA ILE A 97 -38.86 -0.14 -16.72
C ILE A 97 -39.45 -1.06 -15.66
N ASP A 98 -40.54 -1.75 -16.01
CA ASP A 98 -41.04 -2.92 -15.30
C ASP A 98 -40.06 -4.09 -15.46
N THR A 99 -39.44 -4.51 -14.35
CA THR A 99 -38.44 -5.61 -14.34
C THR A 99 -39.01 -6.93 -13.83
N SER A 100 -40.34 -7.07 -13.74
CA SER A 100 -41.01 -8.33 -13.37
C SER A 100 -40.74 -9.44 -14.39
N GLY A 101 -40.59 -9.06 -15.67
CA GLY A 101 -40.51 -9.99 -16.79
C GLY A 101 -41.86 -10.53 -17.27
N ASP A 102 -42.97 -10.11 -16.66
CA ASP A 102 -44.33 -10.51 -17.04
C ASP A 102 -44.87 -9.70 -18.23
N THR A 103 -44.32 -8.51 -18.46
CA THR A 103 -44.65 -7.61 -19.56
C THR A 103 -43.56 -7.67 -20.63
N GLU A 104 -43.90 -8.04 -21.87
CA GLU A 104 -42.90 -8.21 -22.95
C GLU A 104 -42.71 -6.96 -23.83
N GLY A 105 -41.49 -6.77 -24.32
CA GLY A 105 -41.17 -5.74 -25.31
C GLY A 105 -41.28 -4.32 -24.75
N LEU A 106 -41.44 -3.32 -25.63
CA LEU A 106 -41.52 -1.92 -25.24
C LEU A 106 -42.72 -1.58 -24.31
N ALA A 107 -43.67 -2.51 -24.12
CA ALA A 107 -44.73 -2.34 -23.13
C ALA A 107 -44.22 -2.41 -21.68
N SER A 108 -43.01 -2.95 -21.45
CA SER A 108 -42.32 -2.91 -20.15
C SER A 108 -41.78 -1.51 -19.82
N LEU A 109 -41.68 -0.60 -20.80
CA LEU A 109 -41.35 0.80 -20.54
C LEU A 109 -42.60 1.50 -19.98
N LEU A 110 -42.56 1.81 -18.69
CA LEU A 110 -43.63 2.54 -18.00
C LEU A 110 -43.67 3.99 -18.47
N TYR A 111 -42.48 4.60 -18.60
CA TYR A 111 -42.27 5.80 -19.38
C TYR A 111 -40.83 5.86 -19.91
N ALA A 112 -40.62 6.56 -21.02
CA ALA A 112 -39.31 6.88 -21.57
C ALA A 112 -39.37 8.21 -22.32
N THR A 113 -38.47 9.14 -21.98
CA THR A 113 -38.43 10.50 -22.51
C THR A 113 -37.00 10.94 -22.79
N PHE A 114 -36.84 11.89 -23.71
CA PHE A 114 -35.58 12.62 -23.86
C PHE A 114 -35.48 13.77 -22.83
N LEU A 115 -34.25 14.20 -22.57
CA LEU A 115 -33.86 15.29 -21.69
C LEU A 115 -32.87 16.19 -22.45
N GLY A 116 -33.22 17.46 -22.63
CA GLY A 116 -32.36 18.39 -23.35
C GLY A 116 -33.07 19.65 -23.84
N GLY A 117 -32.29 20.59 -24.38
CA GLY A 117 -32.77 21.76 -25.14
C GLY A 117 -33.51 21.34 -26.42
N GLY A 118 -34.05 22.27 -27.22
CA GLY A 118 -34.97 21.89 -28.32
C GLY A 118 -34.88 22.69 -29.62
N THR A 119 -34.03 23.72 -29.72
CA THR A 119 -34.14 24.69 -30.83
C THR A 119 -32.86 24.99 -31.60
N LEU A 120 -31.69 24.63 -31.09
CA LEU A 120 -30.40 24.92 -31.73
C LEU A 120 -29.56 23.65 -31.82
N GLY A 121 -29.96 22.74 -32.72
CA GLY A 121 -29.37 21.41 -32.81
C GLY A 121 -27.85 21.36 -32.99
N GLY A 122 -27.26 20.24 -32.57
CA GLY A 122 -25.83 19.93 -32.71
C GLY A 122 -24.98 20.08 -31.44
N LEU A 123 -25.60 20.26 -30.27
CA LEU A 123 -24.94 20.20 -28.97
C LEU A 123 -25.50 19.02 -28.16
N SER A 124 -24.83 18.67 -27.06
CA SER A 124 -25.01 17.39 -26.36
C SER A 124 -25.50 17.60 -24.93
N ASP A 125 -26.74 17.22 -24.66
CA ASP A 125 -27.24 17.10 -23.29
C ASP A 125 -26.97 15.67 -22.78
N SER A 126 -26.65 15.52 -21.50
CA SER A 126 -26.42 14.20 -20.90
C SER A 126 -26.99 14.13 -19.50
N ALA A 127 -27.70 13.04 -19.20
CA ALA A 127 -28.09 12.72 -17.84
C ALA A 127 -27.04 11.81 -17.22
N GLU A 128 -26.48 12.20 -16.06
CA GLU A 128 -25.33 11.53 -15.45
C GLU A 128 -25.70 10.74 -14.20
N SER A 129 -26.71 11.20 -13.45
CA SER A 129 -27.13 10.53 -12.21
C SER A 129 -28.64 10.57 -12.02
N VAL A 130 -29.19 9.50 -11.42
CA VAL A 130 -30.60 9.40 -11.06
C VAL A 130 -30.79 8.79 -9.69
N VAL A 131 -31.69 9.36 -8.90
CA VAL A 131 -32.11 8.82 -7.60
C VAL A 131 -33.64 8.86 -7.48
N LEU A 132 -34.20 8.03 -6.60
CA LEU A 132 -35.62 8.05 -6.27
C LEU A 132 -35.81 8.60 -4.86
N ASP A 133 -36.85 9.42 -4.68
CA ASP A 133 -37.33 9.75 -3.34
C ASP A 133 -38.32 8.70 -2.81
N ASP A 134 -38.74 8.83 -1.55
CA ASP A 134 -39.70 7.94 -0.89
C ASP A 134 -41.07 7.87 -1.58
N ALA A 135 -41.42 8.88 -2.39
CA ALA A 135 -42.66 8.87 -3.20
C ALA A 135 -42.46 8.16 -4.55
N GLY A 136 -41.23 7.78 -4.88
CA GLY A 136 -40.84 7.16 -6.14
C GLY A 136 -40.73 8.14 -7.30
N ASN A 137 -40.61 9.45 -7.01
CA ASN A 137 -40.27 10.45 -8.02
C ASN A 137 -38.80 10.27 -8.41
N ALA A 138 -38.49 10.39 -9.70
CA ALA A 138 -37.13 10.31 -10.21
C ALA A 138 -36.49 11.69 -10.28
N TRP A 139 -35.36 11.87 -9.59
CA TRP A 139 -34.54 13.06 -9.64
C TRP A 139 -33.33 12.79 -10.51
N VAL A 140 -33.15 13.60 -11.54
CA VAL A 140 -32.12 13.44 -12.57
C VAL A 140 -31.20 14.65 -12.56
N PHE A 141 -29.90 14.39 -12.53
CA PHE A 141 -28.85 15.40 -12.59
C PHE A 141 -27.95 15.16 -13.78
N GLY A 142 -27.58 16.24 -14.47
CA GLY A 142 -26.84 16.12 -15.72
C GLY A 142 -26.32 17.44 -16.24
N ASN A 143 -25.81 17.40 -17.48
CA ASN A 143 -25.26 18.54 -18.19
C ASN A 143 -26.23 18.96 -19.29
N THR A 144 -26.37 20.26 -19.48
CA THR A 144 -27.08 20.78 -20.63
C THR A 144 -26.29 21.90 -21.32
N TRP A 145 -26.39 21.93 -22.64
CA TRP A 145 -25.83 23.00 -23.45
C TRP A 145 -26.98 23.86 -23.94
N LEU A 146 -26.77 25.18 -23.92
CA LEU A 146 -27.72 26.22 -24.39
C LEU A 146 -28.84 26.63 -23.40
N PRO A 147 -29.45 27.82 -23.62
CA PRO A 147 -30.47 28.40 -22.73
C PRO A 147 -31.89 27.88 -22.95
N ASP A 148 -32.09 26.74 -23.63
CA ASP A 148 -33.43 26.23 -23.94
C ASP A 148 -33.80 24.91 -23.23
N PHE A 149 -33.01 24.51 -22.23
CA PHE A 149 -33.41 23.45 -21.30
C PHE A 149 -34.64 23.90 -20.49
N PRO A 150 -35.70 23.07 -20.40
CA PRO A 150 -36.95 23.48 -19.79
C PRO A 150 -36.82 23.60 -18.27
N THR A 151 -37.21 24.74 -17.71
CA THR A 151 -37.23 25.01 -16.27
C THR A 151 -38.66 25.19 -15.75
N THR A 152 -38.86 24.98 -14.44
CA THR A 152 -40.13 25.26 -13.76
C THR A 152 -40.14 26.66 -13.16
N ASP A 153 -41.33 27.20 -12.85
CA ASP A 153 -41.49 28.56 -12.32
C ASP A 153 -40.76 28.79 -10.98
N ASP A 154 -40.50 27.71 -10.24
CA ASP A 154 -39.82 27.68 -8.94
C ASP A 154 -38.32 27.35 -9.03
N ALA A 155 -37.75 27.28 -10.24
CA ALA A 155 -36.33 27.01 -10.45
C ALA A 155 -35.39 27.90 -9.61
N TYR A 156 -34.32 27.31 -9.09
CA TYR A 156 -33.22 28.05 -8.48
C TYR A 156 -32.60 29.04 -9.48
N GLN A 157 -32.35 28.56 -10.69
CA GLN A 157 -31.77 29.28 -11.81
C GLN A 157 -32.57 28.93 -13.08
N SER A 158 -33.24 29.92 -13.67
CA SER A 158 -34.15 29.73 -14.81
C SER A 158 -33.47 29.79 -16.18
N GLU A 159 -32.22 30.26 -16.23
CA GLU A 159 -31.41 30.47 -17.44
C GLU A 159 -29.97 30.04 -17.14
N PRO A 160 -29.22 29.44 -18.08
CA PRO A 160 -27.83 29.10 -17.84
C PRO A 160 -27.00 30.37 -17.66
N ALA A 161 -25.98 30.26 -16.82
CA ALA A 161 -24.98 31.30 -16.59
C ALA A 161 -23.81 31.16 -17.58
N GLY A 162 -23.55 29.93 -18.06
CA GLY A 162 -22.50 29.60 -19.00
C GLY A 162 -23.01 28.97 -20.30
N SER A 163 -22.07 28.38 -21.04
CA SER A 163 -22.39 27.70 -22.32
C SER A 163 -22.65 26.20 -22.16
N ARG A 164 -22.26 25.65 -21.00
CA ARG A 164 -22.62 24.32 -20.53
C ARG A 164 -22.76 24.41 -19.02
N ASP A 165 -23.98 24.25 -18.55
CA ASP A 165 -24.34 24.28 -17.13
C ASP A 165 -24.92 22.92 -16.73
N LEU A 166 -25.17 22.77 -15.43
CA LEU A 166 -25.80 21.60 -14.86
C LEU A 166 -27.32 21.79 -14.90
N PHE A 167 -28.07 20.70 -14.97
CA PHE A 167 -29.50 20.70 -14.69
C PHE A 167 -29.83 19.73 -13.56
N LEU A 168 -30.85 20.06 -12.77
CA LEU A 168 -31.54 19.15 -11.86
C LEU A 168 -33.02 19.15 -12.23
N MET A 169 -33.56 17.97 -12.55
CA MET A 169 -34.95 17.80 -12.98
C MET A 169 -35.60 16.63 -12.23
N ALA A 170 -36.83 16.83 -11.75
CA ALA A 170 -37.60 15.81 -11.05
C ALA A 170 -38.85 15.41 -11.84
N PHE A 171 -39.12 14.10 -11.89
CA PHE A 171 -40.26 13.49 -12.55
C PHE A 171 -41.10 12.73 -11.54
N ASP A 172 -42.41 12.87 -11.60
CA ASP A 172 -43.30 12.01 -10.82
C ASP A 172 -43.29 10.55 -11.36
N PRO A 173 -43.89 9.58 -10.66
CA PRO A 173 -43.94 8.20 -11.13
C PRO A 173 -44.66 7.99 -12.47
N ALA A 174 -45.46 8.96 -12.91
CA ALA A 174 -46.14 8.93 -14.21
C ALA A 174 -45.26 9.47 -15.35
N GLY A 175 -44.13 10.12 -15.03
CA GLY A 175 -43.20 10.71 -15.99
C GLY A 175 -43.48 12.18 -16.29
N ASP A 176 -44.28 12.87 -15.46
CA ASP A 176 -44.52 14.31 -15.58
C ASP A 176 -43.47 15.11 -14.77
N VAL A 177 -42.98 16.22 -15.33
CA VAL A 177 -41.98 17.08 -14.67
C VAL A 177 -42.61 17.84 -13.50
N SER A 178 -42.00 17.73 -12.32
CA SER A 178 -42.43 18.40 -11.09
C SER A 178 -41.50 19.54 -10.65
N TYR A 179 -40.22 19.49 -11.02
CA TYR A 179 -39.21 20.52 -10.75
C TYR A 179 -38.15 20.48 -11.84
N SER A 180 -37.63 21.64 -12.26
CA SER A 180 -36.47 21.72 -13.15
C SER A 180 -35.74 23.04 -13.02
N THR A 181 -34.42 22.98 -12.83
CA THR A 181 -33.54 24.15 -12.70
C THR A 181 -32.21 23.93 -13.41
N TYR A 182 -31.58 25.03 -13.80
CA TYR A 182 -30.13 25.06 -14.03
C TYR A 182 -29.36 25.15 -12.70
N PHE A 183 -28.07 24.87 -12.74
CA PHE A 183 -27.10 25.19 -11.70
C PHE A 183 -25.71 25.37 -12.32
N GLY A 184 -25.10 26.53 -12.19
CA GLY A 184 -23.80 26.78 -12.80
C GLY A 184 -23.29 28.21 -12.70
N GLY A 185 -22.07 28.43 -13.17
CA GLY A 185 -21.42 29.72 -13.32
C GLY A 185 -21.22 30.10 -14.79
N SER A 186 -20.35 31.07 -15.07
CA SER A 186 -20.20 31.65 -16.41
C SER A 186 -19.42 30.82 -17.43
N ASP A 187 -18.72 29.77 -17.01
CA ASP A 187 -17.88 28.93 -17.89
C ASP A 187 -18.50 27.54 -18.12
N PHE A 188 -17.74 26.46 -17.93
CA PHE A 188 -18.20 25.08 -18.15
C PHE A 188 -18.32 24.35 -16.82
N ASP A 189 -19.49 23.78 -16.58
CA ASP A 189 -19.77 22.96 -15.42
C ASP A 189 -20.10 21.52 -15.84
N THR A 190 -19.62 20.56 -15.06
CA THR A 190 -19.75 19.13 -15.33
C THR A 190 -20.43 18.41 -14.17
N ALA A 191 -21.52 17.71 -14.46
CA ALA A 191 -22.24 16.91 -13.47
C ALA A 191 -21.43 15.66 -13.11
N GLY A 192 -21.44 15.31 -11.82
CA GLY A 192 -20.89 14.07 -11.29
C GLY A 192 -22.01 13.19 -10.73
N GLY A 193 -22.42 13.47 -9.49
CA GLY A 193 -23.41 12.66 -8.77
C GLY A 193 -24.49 13.47 -8.08
N LEU A 194 -25.60 12.79 -7.79
CA LEU A 194 -26.76 13.28 -7.07
C LEU A 194 -27.10 12.35 -5.90
N ALA A 195 -27.45 12.92 -4.75
CA ALA A 195 -28.05 12.21 -3.62
C ALA A 195 -29.20 13.03 -3.01
N LEU A 196 -30.13 12.36 -2.33
CA LEU A 196 -31.16 13.00 -1.51
C LEU A 196 -30.94 12.62 -0.04
N ASP A 197 -31.23 13.54 0.88
CA ASP A 197 -31.41 13.20 2.30
C ASP A 197 -32.86 12.83 2.62
N ASP A 198 -33.11 12.39 3.85
CA ASP A 198 -34.44 11.95 4.32
C ASP A 198 -35.46 13.11 4.35
N GLU A 199 -34.99 14.36 4.33
CA GLU A 199 -35.84 15.55 4.20
C GLU A 199 -36.11 15.96 2.75
N GLY A 200 -35.48 15.31 1.77
CA GLY A 200 -35.65 15.55 0.34
C GLY A 200 -34.78 16.66 -0.23
N PHE A 201 -33.75 17.14 0.50
CA PHE A 201 -32.78 18.07 -0.08
C PHE A 201 -31.88 17.36 -1.07
N ALA A 202 -31.58 18.02 -2.19
CA ALA A 202 -30.70 17.50 -3.22
C ALA A 202 -29.25 17.89 -2.97
N TYR A 203 -28.37 16.90 -2.91
CA TYR A 203 -26.93 17.04 -2.82
C TYR A 203 -26.31 16.78 -4.19
N LEU A 204 -25.63 17.78 -4.73
CA LEU A 204 -25.05 17.78 -6.07
C LEU A 204 -23.54 17.84 -5.97
N THR A 205 -22.85 17.08 -6.83
CA THR A 205 -21.40 17.17 -6.97
C THR A 205 -20.96 17.12 -8.43
N GLY A 206 -19.76 17.60 -8.71
CA GLY A 206 -19.25 17.68 -10.07
C GLY A 206 -17.93 18.43 -10.14
N GLY A 207 -17.59 18.93 -11.32
CA GLY A 207 -16.47 19.83 -11.57
C GLY A 207 -16.93 21.13 -12.22
N THR A 208 -16.23 22.23 -11.97
CA THR A 208 -16.55 23.54 -12.54
C THR A 208 -15.29 24.26 -12.95
N THR A 209 -15.29 24.87 -14.13
CA THR A 209 -14.22 25.80 -14.55
C THR A 209 -14.54 27.26 -14.18
N SER A 210 -15.79 27.53 -13.79
CA SER A 210 -16.34 28.85 -13.51
C SER A 210 -15.77 29.47 -12.23
N TYR A 211 -15.19 30.67 -12.34
CA TYR A 211 -14.73 31.43 -11.16
C TYR A 211 -15.88 32.07 -10.36
N ASP A 212 -17.04 32.24 -10.97
CA ASP A 212 -18.27 32.77 -10.39
C ASP A 212 -19.32 31.68 -10.11
N PHE A 213 -18.89 30.41 -10.02
CA PHE A 213 -19.76 29.30 -9.63
C PHE A 213 -20.50 29.64 -8.32
N PRO A 214 -21.79 29.28 -8.18
CA PRO A 214 -22.56 29.58 -6.97
C PRO A 214 -21.90 29.00 -5.72
N VAL A 215 -21.51 29.86 -4.78
CA VAL A 215 -20.96 29.48 -3.47
C VAL A 215 -21.64 30.26 -2.35
N THR A 216 -21.78 29.63 -1.18
CA THR A 216 -22.46 30.25 -0.04
C THR A 216 -21.49 30.87 0.96
N PRO A 217 -21.87 31.97 1.64
CA PRO A 217 -21.07 32.50 2.74
C PRO A 217 -20.85 31.45 3.84
N GLY A 218 -19.60 31.27 4.27
CA GLY A 218 -19.25 30.30 5.31
C GLY A 218 -19.04 28.87 4.82
N ALA A 219 -19.11 28.62 3.51
CA ALA A 219 -18.70 27.36 2.90
C ALA A 219 -17.22 27.05 3.16
N PHE A 220 -16.85 25.77 3.10
CA PHE A 220 -15.49 25.28 3.34
C PHE A 220 -14.44 25.99 2.46
N LYS A 221 -14.71 26.13 1.16
CA LYS A 221 -13.88 26.88 0.21
C LYS A 221 -14.78 27.72 -0.70
N THR A 222 -14.54 29.04 -0.71
CA THR A 222 -15.35 30.02 -1.46
C THR A 222 -14.64 30.62 -2.68
N VAL A 223 -13.42 30.18 -2.98
CA VAL A 223 -12.61 30.69 -4.09
C VAL A 223 -11.97 29.52 -4.81
N LYS A 224 -12.18 29.43 -6.12
CA LYS A 224 -11.52 28.44 -6.99
C LYS A 224 -10.05 28.79 -7.20
N LEU A 225 -9.17 27.77 -7.13
CA LEU A 225 -7.71 27.97 -7.13
C LEU A 225 -7.01 27.46 -8.40
N ASP A 226 -7.69 26.71 -9.27
CA ASP A 226 -7.12 26.06 -10.45
C ASP A 226 -8.00 26.19 -11.72
N GLU A 227 -7.75 25.36 -12.74
CA GLU A 227 -8.53 25.34 -13.99
C GLU A 227 -9.91 24.70 -13.82
N SER A 228 -10.06 23.71 -12.93
CA SER A 228 -11.34 23.07 -12.59
C SER A 228 -11.31 22.60 -11.14
N ASP A 229 -12.17 23.11 -10.27
CA ASP A 229 -12.30 22.59 -8.90
C ASP A 229 -13.54 21.66 -8.86
N ALA A 230 -13.51 20.64 -8.00
CA ALA A 230 -14.74 19.92 -7.69
C ALA A 230 -15.68 20.83 -6.87
N PHE A 231 -16.97 20.55 -6.87
CA PHE A 231 -17.92 21.25 -6.00
C PHE A 231 -18.85 20.28 -5.25
N VAL A 232 -19.40 20.76 -4.14
CA VAL A 232 -20.49 20.10 -3.43
C VAL A 232 -21.53 21.16 -3.08
N ALA A 233 -22.78 20.95 -3.52
CA ALA A 233 -23.90 21.84 -3.28
C ALA A 233 -25.09 21.09 -2.66
N LYS A 234 -25.84 21.78 -1.80
CA LYS A 234 -27.10 21.30 -1.22
C LYS A 234 -28.22 22.27 -1.58
N LEU A 235 -29.30 21.75 -2.17
CA LEU A 235 -30.48 22.50 -2.60
C LEU A 235 -31.73 22.08 -1.81
N ASP A 236 -32.47 23.07 -1.32
CA ASP A 236 -33.86 22.97 -0.84
C ASP A 236 -34.81 23.23 -2.00
N THR A 237 -35.29 22.15 -2.62
CA THR A 237 -36.18 22.22 -3.79
C THR A 237 -37.62 22.58 -3.40
N GLY A 238 -37.92 22.67 -2.09
CA GLY A 238 -39.17 23.24 -1.58
C GLY A 238 -39.17 24.77 -1.53
N VAL A 239 -38.04 25.42 -1.84
CA VAL A 239 -37.86 26.88 -1.82
C VAL A 239 -37.52 27.37 -3.22
N ALA A 240 -38.27 28.34 -3.73
CA ALA A 240 -38.04 28.89 -5.07
C ALA A 240 -36.86 29.88 -5.14
N GLY A 241 -36.19 29.91 -6.29
CA GLY A 241 -35.14 30.88 -6.62
C GLY A 241 -33.88 30.75 -5.74
N ALA A 242 -33.12 31.84 -5.60
CA ALA A 242 -31.83 31.83 -4.92
C ALA A 242 -31.85 31.35 -3.45
N GLY A 243 -33.03 31.33 -2.81
CA GLY A 243 -33.21 30.80 -1.45
C GLY A 243 -33.12 29.27 -1.37
N ALA A 244 -33.18 28.57 -2.51
CA ALA A 244 -33.01 27.12 -2.59
C ALA A 244 -31.59 26.67 -2.21
N LEU A 245 -30.57 27.50 -2.43
CA LEU A 245 -29.19 27.10 -2.16
C LEU A 245 -28.88 27.13 -0.66
N VAL A 246 -28.85 25.95 -0.04
CA VAL A 246 -28.55 25.78 1.39
C VAL A 246 -27.07 25.99 1.65
N TYR A 247 -26.22 25.27 0.92
CA TYR A 247 -24.79 25.51 0.86
C TYR A 247 -24.21 25.15 -0.51
N SER A 248 -23.08 25.76 -0.86
CA SER A 248 -22.23 25.30 -1.96
C SER A 248 -20.78 25.68 -1.70
N THR A 249 -19.88 24.71 -1.90
CA THR A 249 -18.44 24.84 -1.66
C THR A 249 -17.65 24.26 -2.82
N PHE A 250 -16.47 24.82 -3.07
CA PHE A 250 -15.44 24.13 -3.84
C PHE A 250 -14.77 23.03 -2.99
N LEU A 251 -14.21 22.03 -3.67
CA LEU A 251 -13.38 20.99 -3.12
C LEU A 251 -12.22 20.75 -4.09
N GLY A 252 -11.00 20.99 -3.62
CA GLY A 252 -9.83 20.92 -4.46
C GLY A 252 -8.70 21.83 -3.99
N GLY A 253 -7.60 21.84 -4.72
CA GLY A 253 -6.38 22.58 -4.39
C GLY A 253 -5.87 23.40 -5.58
N SER A 254 -4.56 23.43 -5.73
CA SER A 254 -3.82 24.15 -6.76
C SER A 254 -2.99 23.17 -7.59
N VAL A 255 -2.65 23.58 -8.81
CA VAL A 255 -1.77 22.81 -9.70
C VAL A 255 -0.31 23.19 -9.45
N ALA A 256 0.60 22.20 -9.52
CA ALA A 256 2.04 22.41 -9.41
C ALA A 256 2.55 23.48 -10.40
N ALA A 257 3.49 24.33 -9.97
CA ALA A 257 4.11 25.32 -10.85
C ALA A 257 4.83 24.65 -12.04
N GLY A 258 4.34 24.88 -13.26
CA GLY A 258 4.86 24.25 -14.49
C GLY A 258 4.29 22.85 -14.79
N GLY A 259 3.31 22.39 -14.00
CA GLY A 259 2.52 21.19 -14.27
C GLY A 259 1.65 21.32 -15.53
N LYS A 260 1.18 20.18 -16.05
CA LYS A 260 0.13 20.19 -17.08
C LYS A 260 -1.17 20.74 -16.47
N PRO A 261 -2.05 21.38 -17.27
CA PRO A 261 -3.40 21.67 -16.84
C PRO A 261 -4.06 20.39 -16.32
N GLY A 262 -4.56 20.47 -15.11
CA GLY A 262 -5.24 19.43 -14.35
C GLY A 262 -6.20 20.13 -13.41
N GLY A 263 -7.28 19.46 -13.07
CA GLY A 263 -8.22 19.95 -12.07
C GLY A 263 -8.74 18.83 -11.19
N ASP A 264 -9.64 19.21 -10.33
CA ASP A 264 -10.39 18.36 -9.44
C ASP A 264 -11.82 18.20 -9.97
N SER A 265 -12.34 16.99 -9.90
CA SER A 265 -13.70 16.66 -10.35
C SER A 265 -14.27 15.60 -9.44
N ALA A 266 -15.46 15.83 -8.90
CA ALA A 266 -16.20 14.84 -8.15
C ALA A 266 -17.14 14.06 -9.08
N ASN A 267 -17.14 12.74 -8.96
CA ASN A 267 -17.91 11.86 -9.83
C ASN A 267 -19.12 11.25 -9.12
N ALA A 268 -19.07 11.10 -7.79
CA ALA A 268 -20.18 10.50 -7.04
C ALA A 268 -20.29 11.06 -5.62
N ILE A 269 -21.52 11.08 -5.11
CA ILE A 269 -21.89 11.57 -3.79
C ILE A 269 -22.92 10.65 -3.14
N VAL A 270 -22.82 10.44 -1.83
CA VAL A 270 -23.85 9.84 -0.97
C VAL A 270 -23.95 10.64 0.33
N VAL A 271 -25.11 10.61 0.98
CA VAL A 271 -25.35 11.33 2.24
C VAL A 271 -25.73 10.36 3.36
N ASP A 272 -25.30 10.63 4.59
CA ASP A 272 -25.76 9.86 5.77
C ASP A 272 -27.00 10.50 6.42
N HIS A 273 -27.60 9.78 7.38
CA HIS A 273 -28.78 10.26 8.13
C HIS A 273 -28.50 11.51 9.00
N ASN A 274 -27.23 11.88 9.21
CA ASN A 274 -26.88 13.12 9.89
C ASN A 274 -26.72 14.30 8.92
N GLY A 275 -26.82 14.06 7.61
CA GLY A 275 -26.65 15.04 6.55
C GLY A 275 -25.20 15.25 6.09
N ASN A 276 -24.24 14.42 6.53
CA ASN A 276 -22.85 14.50 6.06
C ASN A 276 -22.75 14.02 4.61
N ALA A 277 -22.07 14.79 3.78
CA ALA A 277 -21.88 14.49 2.36
C ALA A 277 -20.56 13.76 2.10
N TYR A 278 -20.63 12.53 1.61
CA TYR A 278 -19.48 11.70 1.23
C TYR A 278 -19.29 11.80 -0.27
N VAL A 279 -18.10 12.19 -0.71
CA VAL A 279 -17.81 12.55 -2.10
C VAL A 279 -16.52 11.86 -2.56
N THR A 280 -16.52 11.38 -3.79
CA THR A 280 -15.32 10.85 -4.44
C THR A 280 -15.17 11.38 -5.86
N GLY A 281 -13.94 11.31 -6.37
CA GLY A 281 -13.61 11.69 -7.72
C GLY A 281 -12.13 11.59 -7.99
N GLY A 282 -11.66 12.38 -8.95
CA GLY A 282 -10.25 12.54 -9.29
C GLY A 282 -9.75 13.92 -8.87
N THR A 283 -8.52 13.97 -8.35
CA THR A 283 -7.81 15.22 -8.04
C THR A 283 -6.42 15.22 -8.65
N SER A 284 -6.03 16.33 -9.26
CA SER A 284 -4.64 16.54 -9.68
C SER A 284 -3.95 17.65 -8.89
N SER A 285 -4.64 18.13 -7.86
CA SER A 285 -4.16 19.19 -6.98
C SER A 285 -3.04 18.70 -6.09
N VAL A 286 -1.98 19.50 -6.03
CA VAL A 286 -0.85 19.22 -5.14
C VAL A 286 -1.30 19.31 -3.69
N ASP A 287 -2.03 20.34 -3.34
CA ASP A 287 -2.51 20.65 -2.00
C ASP A 287 -4.00 20.35 -1.85
N PHE A 288 -4.46 19.19 -2.39
CA PHE A 288 -5.82 18.74 -2.14
C PHE A 288 -6.09 18.68 -0.62
N PRO A 289 -7.23 19.20 -0.13
CA PRO A 289 -7.43 19.39 1.30
C PRO A 289 -7.64 18.05 2.00
N LEU A 290 -6.74 17.70 2.93
CA LEU A 290 -6.78 16.44 3.68
C LEU A 290 -7.19 16.68 5.15
N GLN A 291 -7.91 15.74 5.73
CA GLN A 291 -8.37 15.79 7.13
C GLN A 291 -8.58 14.38 7.68
N ASN A 292 -8.04 14.07 8.87
CA ASN A 292 -8.17 12.74 9.48
C ASN A 292 -7.80 11.58 8.51
N ASN A 293 -6.81 11.82 7.63
CA ASN A 293 -6.40 10.88 6.59
C ASN A 293 -5.50 9.76 7.14
N PHE A 294 -5.29 8.74 6.31
CA PHE A 294 -4.34 7.67 6.61
C PHE A 294 -2.90 8.19 6.49
N GLU A 295 -2.13 8.16 7.59
CA GLU A 295 -0.69 8.41 7.54
C GLU A 295 -0.01 7.34 6.66
N ARG A 296 0.26 7.66 5.39
CA ARG A 296 1.15 6.86 4.53
C ARG A 296 2.57 6.94 5.08
N CYS A 297 3.28 5.81 5.09
CA CYS A 297 4.75 5.84 5.02
C CYS A 297 5.12 6.37 3.65
N GLY A 298 5.73 7.54 3.61
CA GLY A 298 5.77 8.33 2.40
C GLY A 298 4.39 8.89 2.13
N ASN A 299 3.98 9.86 2.97
CA ASN A 299 3.17 10.94 2.47
C ASN A 299 3.84 11.36 1.16
N ILE A 300 3.23 11.02 0.03
CA ILE A 300 3.58 11.66 -1.22
C ILE A 300 3.10 13.06 -0.94
N GLY A 301 3.98 13.88 -0.36
CA GLY A 301 3.74 15.31 -0.34
C GLY A 301 3.37 15.63 -1.77
N SER A 302 2.17 16.16 -1.95
CA SER A 302 1.79 17.20 -2.90
C SER A 302 2.76 17.57 -4.04
N GLY A 303 4.08 17.50 -3.89
CA GLY A 303 5.09 17.70 -4.94
C GLY A 303 5.22 16.63 -6.03
N ASP A 304 4.59 15.45 -5.97
CA ASP A 304 4.69 14.48 -7.09
C ASP A 304 3.57 14.68 -8.12
N ILE A 305 3.96 15.30 -9.24
CA ILE A 305 3.23 15.67 -10.45
C ILE A 305 2.44 14.54 -11.17
N GLY A 306 1.49 13.92 -10.48
CA GLY A 306 0.48 12.97 -10.98
C GLY A 306 -0.58 13.58 -11.91
N LEU A 307 -1.18 12.78 -12.79
CA LEU A 307 -2.24 13.20 -13.73
C LEU A 307 -3.66 13.03 -13.16
N GLY A 308 -3.80 12.69 -11.88
CA GLY A 308 -5.07 12.49 -11.17
C GLY A 308 -4.98 11.33 -10.16
N ASP A 309 -5.20 11.59 -8.88
CA ASP A 309 -5.37 10.61 -7.80
C ASP A 309 -6.86 10.52 -7.42
N VAL A 310 -7.30 9.39 -6.86
CA VAL A 310 -8.65 9.30 -6.27
C VAL A 310 -8.70 10.11 -4.99
N PHE A 311 -9.77 10.86 -4.74
CA PHE A 311 -10.06 11.38 -3.40
C PHE A 311 -11.31 10.76 -2.80
N ALA A 312 -11.36 10.73 -1.46
CA ALA A 312 -12.56 10.42 -0.69
C ALA A 312 -12.69 11.44 0.44
N THR A 313 -13.78 12.21 0.41
CA THR A 313 -14.02 13.35 1.29
C THR A 313 -15.37 13.24 1.95
N VAL A 314 -15.45 13.64 3.22
CA VAL A 314 -16.70 13.81 3.98
C VAL A 314 -16.80 15.26 4.44
N LEU A 315 -17.83 15.95 4.00
CA LEU A 315 -18.19 17.29 4.47
C LEU A 315 -19.23 17.18 5.58
N ASP A 316 -19.15 18.09 6.55
CA ASP A 316 -20.18 18.25 7.58
C ASP A 316 -21.52 18.67 6.95
N PRO A 317 -22.65 18.58 7.70
CA PRO A 317 -23.97 18.88 7.15
C PRO A 317 -24.20 20.34 6.76
N THR A 318 -23.27 21.23 7.15
CA THR A 318 -23.30 22.66 6.83
C THR A 318 -22.47 23.00 5.59
N GLY A 319 -21.69 22.05 5.07
CA GLY A 319 -20.72 22.28 4.00
C GLY A 319 -19.58 23.22 4.40
N SER A 320 -19.35 23.45 5.69
CA SER A 320 -18.39 24.45 6.19
C SER A 320 -17.05 23.85 6.61
N SER A 321 -17.00 22.54 6.88
CA SER A 321 -15.78 21.86 7.30
C SER A 321 -15.69 20.42 6.81
N LEU A 322 -14.46 19.91 6.70
CA LEU A 322 -14.20 18.50 6.42
C LEU A 322 -14.26 17.69 7.71
N VAL A 323 -15.00 16.59 7.68
CA VAL A 323 -14.99 15.56 8.73
C VAL A 323 -13.85 14.57 8.47
N PHE A 324 -13.65 14.20 7.20
CA PHE A 324 -12.62 13.29 6.72
C PHE A 324 -12.24 13.67 5.28
N SER A 325 -10.99 13.51 4.89
CA SER A 325 -10.55 13.64 3.50
C SER A 325 -9.21 12.97 3.30
N THR A 326 -9.12 12.05 2.33
CA THR A 326 -7.90 11.33 1.95
C THR A 326 -7.78 11.24 0.43
N THR A 327 -6.56 10.99 -0.05
CA THR A 327 -6.29 10.61 -1.45
C THR A 327 -5.75 9.18 -1.54
N LEU A 328 -5.99 8.52 -2.68
CA LEU A 328 -5.53 7.18 -3.02
C LEU A 328 -4.99 7.18 -4.46
N GLY A 329 -3.73 6.80 -4.64
CA GLY A 329 -3.12 6.83 -5.98
C GLY A 329 -1.72 6.24 -6.04
N THR A 330 -1.22 6.06 -7.26
CA THR A 330 -0.04 5.25 -7.60
C THR A 330 1.19 6.06 -8.01
N GLY A 331 1.16 7.37 -7.83
CA GLY A 331 2.30 8.27 -8.04
C GLY A 331 2.32 8.95 -9.42
N PRO A 332 3.43 9.61 -9.80
CA PRO A 332 3.43 10.61 -10.86
C PRO A 332 3.11 10.05 -12.26
N GLY A 333 2.35 10.82 -13.04
CA GLY A 333 2.03 10.54 -14.45
C GLY A 333 0.88 9.58 -14.74
N ARG A 334 0.07 9.18 -13.74
CA ARG A 334 -1.07 8.24 -13.90
C ARG A 334 -2.40 8.91 -13.59
N ARG A 335 -3.48 8.37 -14.18
CA ARG A 335 -4.86 8.81 -13.94
C ARG A 335 -5.62 7.73 -13.17
N GLU A 336 -5.83 7.99 -11.90
CA GLU A 336 -6.76 7.28 -11.06
C GLU A 336 -8.06 8.09 -10.92
N SER A 337 -9.20 7.40 -10.83
CA SER A 337 -10.50 8.05 -10.66
C SER A 337 -11.39 7.23 -9.74
N GLY A 338 -11.93 7.85 -8.68
CA GLY A 338 -13.05 7.31 -7.93
C GLY A 338 -14.33 7.52 -8.74
N ASN A 339 -15.06 6.44 -9.02
CA ASN A 339 -16.20 6.47 -9.95
C ASN A 339 -17.55 6.28 -9.25
N ALA A 340 -17.61 5.51 -8.16
CA ALA A 340 -18.85 5.33 -7.41
C ALA A 340 -18.59 5.11 -5.92
N ILE A 341 -19.55 5.53 -5.12
CA ILE A 341 -19.47 5.60 -3.66
C ILE A 341 -20.76 5.06 -3.03
N ALA A 342 -20.64 4.33 -1.91
CA ALA A 342 -21.78 3.80 -1.17
C ALA A 342 -21.47 3.72 0.34
N LEU A 343 -22.50 3.69 1.17
CA LEU A 343 -22.36 3.54 2.63
C LEU A 343 -22.96 2.21 3.10
N ASP A 344 -22.36 1.61 4.14
CA ASP A 344 -23.07 0.59 4.93
C ASP A 344 -23.91 1.19 6.06
N ALA A 345 -24.64 0.35 6.79
CA ALA A 345 -25.50 0.77 7.90
C ALA A 345 -24.75 1.40 9.08
N ALA A 346 -23.42 1.30 9.13
CA ALA A 346 -22.57 1.97 10.11
C ALA A 346 -21.89 3.23 9.54
N ALA A 347 -22.32 3.69 8.35
CA ALA A 347 -21.73 4.80 7.60
C ALA A 347 -20.24 4.60 7.24
N ASN A 348 -19.80 3.35 7.11
CA ASN A 348 -18.51 3.08 6.48
C ASN A 348 -18.64 3.28 4.97
N LEU A 349 -17.59 3.87 4.42
CA LEU A 349 -17.47 4.21 3.03
C LEU A 349 -17.02 3.01 2.20
N TYR A 350 -17.74 2.71 1.12
CA TYR A 350 -17.31 1.84 0.04
C TYR A 350 -17.05 2.68 -1.19
N LEU A 351 -15.88 2.51 -1.78
CA LEU A 351 -15.41 3.29 -2.92
C LEU A 351 -14.95 2.36 -4.03
N THR A 352 -15.37 2.65 -5.25
CA THR A 352 -14.90 1.96 -6.46
C THR A 352 -14.33 2.94 -7.46
N GLY A 353 -13.45 2.47 -8.34
CA GLY A 353 -12.85 3.34 -9.33
C GLY A 353 -11.91 2.61 -10.27
N SER A 354 -11.20 3.39 -11.07
CA SER A 354 -10.23 2.91 -12.06
C SER A 354 -8.81 3.37 -11.75
N VAL A 355 -7.84 2.49 -12.05
CA VAL A 355 -6.39 2.73 -11.89
C VAL A 355 -5.67 2.43 -13.19
N ASP A 356 -4.73 3.28 -13.62
CA ASP A 356 -4.00 3.08 -14.87
C ASP A 356 -2.99 1.91 -14.78
N GLY A 357 -3.25 0.85 -15.55
CA GLY A 357 -2.44 -0.36 -15.56
C GLY A 357 -1.34 -0.38 -16.62
N ASP A 358 -0.11 -0.03 -16.21
CA ASP A 358 1.10 -0.27 -17.02
C ASP A 358 2.01 -1.36 -16.43
N ARG A 359 2.95 -1.84 -17.27
CA ARG A 359 3.74 -3.07 -17.07
C ARG A 359 4.71 -3.04 -15.88
N TYR A 360 4.94 -1.91 -15.23
CA TYR A 360 6.17 -1.76 -14.42
C TYR A 360 5.99 -1.30 -12.99
N ARG A 361 4.88 -0.66 -12.59
CA ARG A 361 4.76 -0.10 -11.21
C ARG A 361 3.30 0.05 -10.78
N PHE A 362 2.67 -1.04 -10.33
CA PHE A 362 1.40 -0.93 -9.59
C PHE A 362 1.70 -0.58 -8.13
N LEU A 363 1.30 0.61 -7.71
CA LEU A 363 1.43 1.12 -6.33
C LEU A 363 0.05 1.33 -5.67
N PHE A 364 -1.01 0.76 -6.22
CA PHE A 364 -2.35 0.90 -5.63
C PHE A 364 -2.46 -0.07 -4.45
N PRO A 365 -2.78 0.42 -3.24
CA PRO A 365 -2.74 -0.40 -2.04
C PRO A 365 -3.79 -1.51 -2.12
N THR A 366 -3.35 -2.76 -1.93
CA THR A 366 -4.22 -3.92 -1.70
C THR A 366 -4.12 -4.34 -0.24
N THR A 367 -5.17 -5.01 0.26
CA THR A 367 -5.19 -5.61 1.60
C THR A 367 -5.10 -7.13 1.50
N ASP A 368 -4.58 -7.79 2.53
CA ASP A 368 -4.54 -9.26 2.60
C ASP A 368 -5.96 -9.83 2.45
N GLY A 369 -6.12 -10.83 1.58
CA GLY A 369 -7.40 -11.41 1.23
C GLY A 369 -8.18 -10.66 0.14
N ALA A 370 -7.60 -9.63 -0.49
CA ALA A 370 -8.18 -9.00 -1.66
C ALA A 370 -8.40 -10.04 -2.78
N PHE A 371 -9.50 -9.87 -3.55
CA PHE A 371 -9.82 -10.77 -4.66
C PHE A 371 -8.67 -10.89 -5.68
N GLN A 372 -7.92 -9.80 -5.85
CA GLN A 372 -6.71 -9.74 -6.65
C GLN A 372 -5.61 -9.00 -5.89
N GLU A 373 -4.73 -9.75 -5.22
CA GLU A 373 -3.57 -9.20 -4.52
C GLU A 373 -2.41 -8.85 -5.46
N VAL A 374 -2.31 -9.55 -6.60
CA VAL A 374 -1.26 -9.36 -7.61
C VAL A 374 -1.89 -9.12 -8.99
N PRO A 375 -1.46 -8.08 -9.75
CA PRO A 375 -2.01 -7.81 -11.08
C PRO A 375 -1.85 -9.00 -12.02
N ALA A 376 -2.85 -9.22 -12.87
CA ALA A 376 -2.78 -10.23 -13.92
C ALA A 376 -1.68 -9.82 -14.92
N THR A 377 -0.58 -10.58 -14.95
CA THR A 377 0.52 -10.32 -15.88
C THR A 377 0.01 -10.42 -17.33
N GLY A 378 0.11 -9.34 -18.10
CA GLY A 378 -0.11 -9.36 -19.56
C GLY A 378 -1.23 -8.49 -20.13
N ILE A 379 -1.94 -7.71 -19.31
CA ILE A 379 -2.94 -6.75 -19.82
C ILE A 379 -2.28 -5.37 -19.95
N PHE A 380 -2.02 -4.96 -21.18
CA PHE A 380 -1.32 -3.71 -21.49
C PHE A 380 -2.31 -2.56 -21.67
N GLY A 381 -2.11 -1.45 -20.95
CA GLY A 381 -2.76 -0.17 -21.24
C GLY A 381 -4.28 -0.17 -21.05
N ARG A 382 -4.80 -0.99 -20.13
CA ARG A 382 -6.21 -0.94 -19.74
C ARG A 382 -6.29 -0.53 -18.27
N PRO A 383 -7.21 0.37 -17.90
CA PRO A 383 -7.48 0.65 -16.50
C PRO A 383 -7.89 -0.64 -15.78
N LEU A 384 -7.32 -0.89 -14.61
CA LEU A 384 -7.82 -1.87 -13.66
C LEU A 384 -8.92 -1.21 -12.82
N ALA A 385 -9.80 -2.04 -12.24
CA ALA A 385 -10.81 -1.58 -11.30
C ALA A 385 -10.37 -1.88 -9.86
N PHE A 386 -10.80 -1.05 -8.91
CA PHE A 386 -10.65 -1.32 -7.48
C PHE A 386 -11.99 -1.19 -6.76
N VAL A 387 -12.08 -1.87 -5.62
CA VAL A 387 -13.07 -1.62 -4.59
C VAL A 387 -12.34 -1.54 -3.25
N THR A 388 -12.67 -0.55 -2.44
CA THR A 388 -12.10 -0.37 -1.11
C THR A 388 -13.18 -0.01 -0.10
N LYS A 389 -12.97 -0.40 1.15
CA LYS A 389 -13.80 -0.02 2.30
C LYS A 389 -12.96 0.85 3.24
N ILE A 390 -13.52 1.97 3.68
CA ILE A 390 -12.91 2.93 4.59
C ILE A 390 -13.84 3.14 5.77
N ASP A 391 -13.34 2.91 6.99
CA ASP A 391 -14.00 3.36 8.21
C ASP A 391 -13.57 4.81 8.47
N VAL A 392 -14.51 5.75 8.38
CA VAL A 392 -14.25 7.18 8.54
C VAL A 392 -14.28 7.64 10.01
N TRP A 393 -14.79 6.81 10.92
CA TRP A 393 -15.04 7.16 12.33
C TRP A 393 -14.06 6.51 13.29
N ASP A 394 -13.48 5.38 12.89
CA ASP A 394 -12.24 4.85 13.45
C ASP A 394 -11.16 4.87 12.36
N PRO A 395 -10.63 6.05 11.99
CA PRO A 395 -9.30 6.12 11.43
C PRO A 395 -8.35 5.86 12.60
N ALA A 396 -8.46 4.70 13.26
CA ALA A 396 -7.30 4.08 13.85
C ALA A 396 -6.24 4.31 12.80
N PRO A 397 -5.07 4.89 13.17
CA PRO A 397 -3.97 4.86 12.24
C PRO A 397 -4.01 3.42 11.77
N VAL A 398 -4.16 3.21 10.46
CA VAL A 398 -3.63 2.01 9.89
C VAL A 398 -2.20 2.14 10.38
N LYS A 399 -1.91 1.54 11.54
CA LYS A 399 -0.60 1.34 12.10
C LYS A 399 -0.06 0.54 10.97
N SER A 400 0.55 1.29 10.08
CA SER A 400 0.86 0.82 8.79
C SER A 400 1.63 -0.46 9.06
N ASN A 401 1.39 -1.48 8.27
CA ASN A 401 2.33 -2.59 8.19
C ASN A 401 3.72 -2.10 7.70
N CYS A 402 4.12 -0.84 7.98
CA CYS A 402 5.47 -0.30 7.88
C CYS A 402 6.41 -0.82 8.99
N THR A 403 6.17 -2.03 9.45
CA THR A 403 7.24 -2.92 9.93
C THR A 403 7.97 -3.44 8.68
N GLY A 404 8.99 -2.71 8.21
CA GLY A 404 9.88 -3.16 7.12
C GLY A 404 10.17 -2.18 5.98
N ILE A 405 10.66 -0.96 6.29
CA ILE A 405 11.25 -0.10 5.24
C ILE A 405 12.70 -0.57 5.02
N TYR A 406 13.02 -1.10 3.84
CA TYR A 406 14.38 -1.44 3.46
C TYR A 406 14.98 -0.32 2.59
N ALA A 407 16.27 -0.02 2.72
CA ALA A 407 16.91 0.95 1.84
C ALA A 407 18.18 0.38 1.22
N GLY A 408 18.29 0.49 -0.10
CA GLY A 408 19.45 0.05 -0.88
C GLY A 408 20.05 1.20 -1.66
N LEU A 409 21.36 1.40 -1.56
CA LEU A 409 22.08 2.41 -2.33
C LEU A 409 22.56 1.82 -3.66
N TYR A 410 22.18 2.40 -4.81
CA TYR A 410 22.61 1.90 -6.13
C TYR A 410 23.38 2.94 -6.93
N ALA A 411 24.47 2.51 -7.57
CA ALA A 411 25.24 3.33 -8.50
C ALA A 411 24.90 2.93 -9.94
N LEU A 412 24.19 3.79 -10.68
CA LEU A 412 24.03 3.62 -12.13
C LEU A 412 25.35 3.92 -12.84
N GLY A 413 26.11 2.90 -13.20
CA GLY A 413 27.14 3.02 -14.25
C GLY A 413 28.38 2.15 -14.08
N ASN A 414 28.64 1.33 -15.11
CA ASN A 414 29.94 0.72 -15.36
C ASN A 414 30.98 1.80 -15.71
N LYS A 415 31.56 2.49 -14.72
CA LYS A 415 32.91 3.11 -14.72
C LYS A 415 33.11 3.99 -13.47
N PHE A 416 33.74 3.42 -12.44
CA PHE A 416 34.44 4.21 -11.44
C PHE A 416 35.83 4.60 -11.98
N GLY A 417 36.10 5.89 -12.13
CA GLY A 417 37.44 6.38 -12.50
C GLY A 417 37.55 7.81 -13.03
N SER A 418 36.46 8.47 -13.43
CA SER A 418 36.52 9.86 -13.88
C SER A 418 35.19 10.55 -13.59
N GLY A 419 35.23 11.64 -12.82
CA GLY A 419 34.08 12.23 -12.14
C GLY A 419 32.86 12.53 -13.01
N GLY A 420 31.69 12.50 -12.35
CA GLY A 420 30.49 13.20 -12.84
C GLY A 420 29.19 12.40 -12.95
N ALA A 421 29.14 11.10 -12.65
CA ALA A 421 27.86 10.38 -12.68
C ALA A 421 27.04 10.62 -11.39
N PRO A 422 25.73 10.94 -11.49
CA PRO A 422 24.84 11.02 -10.33
C PRO A 422 24.60 9.63 -9.71
N MET A 423 24.55 9.58 -8.38
CA MET A 423 24.15 8.37 -7.63
C MET A 423 22.65 8.45 -7.31
N GLU A 424 21.97 7.30 -7.25
CA GLU A 424 20.53 7.19 -6.97
C GLU A 424 20.31 6.29 -5.73
N LEU A 425 19.72 6.83 -4.66
CA LEU A 425 19.29 6.04 -3.49
C LEU A 425 17.90 5.47 -3.77
N TYR A 426 17.75 4.16 -3.59
CA TYR A 426 16.49 3.45 -3.79
C TYR A 426 15.89 3.00 -2.45
N LEU A 427 14.68 3.46 -2.11
CA LEU A 427 13.93 2.91 -0.96
C LEU A 427 13.06 1.76 -1.45
N LEU A 428 13.00 0.67 -0.69
CA LEU A 428 12.29 -0.56 -1.01
C LEU A 428 11.32 -0.89 0.14
N ASP A 429 10.05 -1.10 -0.19
CA ASP A 429 9.05 -1.61 0.75
C ASP A 429 9.08 -3.15 0.79
N LYS A 430 8.86 -3.75 1.97
CA LYS A 430 8.75 -5.20 2.25
C LYS A 430 7.81 -5.93 1.29
N THR A 431 6.81 -5.24 0.75
CA THR A 431 5.79 -5.81 -0.14
C THR A 431 6.14 -5.72 -1.63
N ASN A 432 7.17 -4.95 -2.02
CA ASN A 432 7.42 -4.59 -3.42
C ASN A 432 8.80 -5.01 -3.91
N ALA A 433 8.85 -5.90 -4.90
CA ALA A 433 10.07 -6.34 -5.57
C ALA A 433 10.77 -5.24 -6.42
N LEU A 434 10.35 -3.97 -6.31
CA LEU A 434 10.89 -2.84 -7.07
C LEU A 434 11.00 -1.57 -6.21
N PRO A 435 11.97 -0.68 -6.49
CA PRO A 435 12.17 0.53 -5.70
C PRO A 435 11.00 1.51 -5.71
N THR A 436 10.63 1.98 -4.52
CA THR A 436 9.53 2.90 -4.22
C THR A 436 9.95 4.37 -4.27
N TYR A 437 11.24 4.69 -4.18
CA TYR A 437 11.76 6.07 -4.16
C TYR A 437 13.15 6.17 -4.79
N VAL A 438 13.47 7.29 -5.46
CA VAL A 438 14.78 7.56 -6.07
C VAL A 438 15.30 8.95 -5.66
N VAL A 439 16.28 9.03 -4.76
CA VAL A 439 16.98 10.31 -4.49
C VAL A 439 18.20 10.41 -5.37
N THR A 440 18.23 11.40 -6.27
CA THR A 440 19.44 11.72 -7.05
C THR A 440 20.37 12.58 -6.19
N THR A 441 21.43 12.01 -5.62
CA THR A 441 22.28 12.71 -4.64
C THR A 441 23.39 13.56 -5.27
N GLY A 442 23.22 13.98 -6.52
CA GLY A 442 24.24 14.69 -7.30
C GLY A 442 25.52 13.87 -7.50
N THR A 443 26.63 14.52 -7.85
CA THR A 443 27.92 13.89 -8.21
C THR A 443 28.75 13.41 -7.03
N ARG A 444 28.14 13.20 -5.85
CA ARG A 444 28.84 12.76 -4.63
C ARG A 444 28.81 11.23 -4.59
N GLY A 445 29.96 10.58 -4.74
CA GLY A 445 30.08 9.13 -4.60
C GLY A 445 29.81 8.70 -3.15
N LEU A 446 28.56 8.32 -2.88
CA LEU A 446 28.06 7.87 -1.58
C LEU A 446 28.59 6.46 -1.23
N ARG A 447 28.78 6.20 0.07
CA ARG A 447 29.31 4.95 0.66
C ARG A 447 28.75 4.74 2.05
N GLY A 448 28.44 3.49 2.40
CA GLY A 448 27.75 3.19 3.66
C GLY A 448 26.33 3.75 3.67
N LEU A 449 25.41 3.00 4.23
CA LEU A 449 24.05 3.45 4.44
C LEU A 449 23.64 2.98 5.82
N ALA A 450 23.06 3.88 6.60
CA ALA A 450 22.47 3.56 7.90
C ALA A 450 21.14 4.28 8.03
N ILE A 451 20.20 3.68 8.76
CA ILE A 451 18.90 4.27 9.06
C ILE A 451 18.81 4.54 10.56
N ASP A 452 18.41 5.75 10.92
CA ASP A 452 17.95 6.04 12.27
C ASP A 452 16.47 5.64 12.35
N GLU A 453 16.17 4.54 13.04
CA GLU A 453 14.81 4.03 13.14
C GLU A 453 13.86 4.99 13.88
N SER A 454 14.40 5.83 14.78
CA SER A 454 13.60 6.75 15.58
C SER A 454 13.11 7.96 14.76
N THR A 455 13.95 8.44 13.84
CA THR A 455 13.63 9.60 12.99
C THR A 455 13.27 9.21 11.56
N ARG A 456 13.47 7.94 11.18
CA ARG A 456 13.32 7.39 9.82
C ARG A 456 14.19 8.10 8.78
N LYS A 457 15.27 8.76 9.20
CA LYS A 457 16.22 9.42 8.30
C LYS A 457 17.35 8.49 7.90
N PHE A 458 17.89 8.69 6.70
CA PHE A 458 19.02 7.93 6.19
C PHE A 458 20.31 8.72 6.30
N TYR A 459 21.40 8.02 6.57
CA TYR A 459 22.74 8.60 6.65
C TYR A 459 23.67 7.85 5.71
N SER A 460 24.48 8.60 4.95
CA SER A 460 25.48 8.02 4.06
C SER A 460 26.77 8.84 4.09
N ALA A 461 27.91 8.17 4.06
CA ALA A 461 29.20 8.85 3.91
C ALA A 461 29.45 9.19 2.44
N TYR A 462 30.27 10.21 2.16
CA TYR A 462 30.66 10.56 0.81
C TYR A 462 32.14 10.91 0.72
N GLY A 463 32.76 10.58 -0.42
CA GLY A 463 34.17 10.86 -0.69
C GLY A 463 34.95 9.62 -1.15
N SER A 464 36.16 9.83 -1.69
CA SER A 464 37.04 8.74 -2.14
C SER A 464 38.23 8.58 -1.19
N PRO A 465 38.58 7.35 -0.77
CA PRO A 465 39.85 7.09 -0.08
C PRO A 465 41.07 7.39 -0.97
N MET A 466 40.90 7.44 -2.30
CA MET A 466 41.97 7.65 -3.27
C MET A 466 42.14 9.09 -3.77
N VAL A 467 41.24 10.03 -3.43
CA VAL A 467 41.30 11.41 -3.93
C VAL A 467 41.04 12.41 -2.80
N THR A 468 41.84 13.48 -2.75
CA THR A 468 41.83 14.59 -1.76
C THR A 468 40.60 15.52 -1.82
N ALA A 469 39.46 15.05 -2.33
CA ALA A 469 38.21 15.81 -2.37
C ALA A 469 37.45 15.75 -1.03
N LYS A 470 36.50 16.70 -0.83
CA LYS A 470 35.64 16.81 0.36
C LYS A 470 35.10 15.45 0.81
N ARG A 471 35.25 15.17 2.10
CA ARG A 471 34.72 14.01 2.82
C ARG A 471 33.65 14.48 3.80
N GLY A 472 32.69 13.64 4.10
CA GLY A 472 31.67 13.93 5.09
C GLY A 472 30.53 12.92 5.07
N ILE A 473 29.47 13.26 5.78
CA ILE A 473 28.27 12.47 5.98
C ILE A 473 27.10 13.34 5.55
N VAL A 474 26.15 12.74 4.84
CA VAL A 474 24.88 13.37 4.50
C VAL A 474 23.76 12.69 5.27
N GLU A 475 22.86 13.51 5.79
CA GLU A 475 21.52 13.12 6.21
C GLU A 475 20.59 13.25 5.00
N ILE A 476 19.72 12.26 4.80
CA ILE A 476 18.74 12.21 3.73
C ILE A 476 17.37 12.04 4.39
N ASP A 477 16.51 13.04 4.21
CA ASP A 477 15.13 13.00 4.68
C ASP A 477 14.25 12.41 3.57
N PRO A 478 13.71 11.19 3.75
CA PRO A 478 12.89 10.56 2.73
C PRO A 478 11.52 11.24 2.54
N GLY A 479 11.03 11.99 3.54
CA GLY A 479 9.74 12.69 3.45
C GLY A 479 9.81 13.96 2.61
N THR A 480 10.98 14.60 2.55
CA THR A 480 11.17 15.86 1.79
C THR A 480 12.12 15.73 0.61
N GLY A 481 12.88 14.64 0.52
CA GLY A 481 13.99 14.46 -0.42
C GLY A 481 15.20 15.37 -0.15
N ALA A 482 15.22 16.06 0.99
CA ALA A 482 16.31 16.94 1.35
C ALA A 482 17.58 16.13 1.69
N VAL A 483 18.71 16.56 1.13
CA VAL A 483 20.04 16.02 1.44
C VAL A 483 20.85 17.09 2.16
N THR A 484 21.12 16.86 3.44
CA THR A 484 21.83 17.81 4.32
C THR A 484 23.22 17.28 4.64
N ASP A 485 24.25 18.06 4.34
CA ASP A 485 25.64 17.74 4.69
C ASP A 485 25.87 18.05 6.18
N ILE A 486 26.00 17.01 7.00
CA ILE A 486 26.17 17.17 8.45
C ILE A 486 27.64 17.32 8.86
N GLY A 487 28.58 17.31 7.91
CA GLY A 487 30.01 17.44 8.17
C GLY A 487 30.74 16.09 8.22
N GLY A 488 31.88 16.04 8.91
CA GLY A 488 32.76 14.86 8.94
C GLY A 488 34.07 15.06 8.16
N THR A 489 35.08 14.29 8.53
CA THR A 489 36.46 14.41 8.05
C THR A 489 37.08 13.07 7.66
N LYS A 490 36.51 11.96 8.14
CA LYS A 490 37.02 10.60 7.94
C LYS A 490 36.59 10.04 6.60
N ALA A 491 37.35 9.08 6.10
CA ALA A 491 37.05 8.39 4.84
C ALA A 491 36.15 7.18 5.12
N LEU A 492 34.99 7.45 5.71
CA LEU A 492 34.07 6.40 6.13
C LEU A 492 33.55 5.62 4.92
N VAL A 493 33.44 4.32 5.09
CA VAL A 493 33.00 3.37 4.06
C VAL A 493 31.78 2.56 4.48
N ALA A 494 31.54 2.41 5.78
CA ALA A 494 30.38 1.77 6.36
C ALA A 494 29.85 2.61 7.53
N LEU A 495 28.54 2.53 7.76
CA LEU A 495 27.81 3.23 8.80
C LEU A 495 26.82 2.25 9.45
N ALA A 496 26.54 2.41 10.74
CA ALA A 496 25.55 1.63 11.47
C ALA A 496 24.96 2.44 12.63
N PHE A 497 23.69 2.27 12.95
CA PHE A 497 23.07 2.80 14.17
C PHE A 497 22.96 1.71 15.23
N ASP A 498 23.08 2.08 16.49
CA ASP A 498 22.56 1.25 17.59
C ASP A 498 21.10 1.61 17.92
N PRO A 499 20.37 0.76 18.68
CA PRO A 499 18.97 1.01 19.05
C PRO A 499 18.73 2.30 19.86
N SER A 500 19.78 2.95 20.38
CA SER A 500 19.66 4.22 21.09
C SER A 500 19.70 5.43 20.15
N GLY A 501 19.95 5.23 18.86
CA GLY A 501 20.09 6.28 17.86
C GLY A 501 21.51 6.85 17.75
N GLN A 502 22.52 6.17 18.31
CA GLN A 502 23.92 6.58 18.13
C GLN A 502 24.46 6.04 16.80
N LEU A 503 24.97 6.94 15.96
CA LEU A 503 25.60 6.59 14.67
C LEU A 503 27.07 6.18 14.88
N TYR A 504 27.48 5.11 14.22
CA TYR A 504 28.85 4.64 14.12
C TYR A 504 29.31 4.61 12.66
N GLY A 505 30.61 4.76 12.45
CA GLY A 505 31.19 4.64 11.11
C GLY A 505 32.58 4.01 11.12
N ALA A 506 32.87 3.24 10.08
CA ALA A 506 34.16 2.57 9.91
C ALA A 506 34.96 3.18 8.75
N GLU A 507 36.27 3.35 8.95
CA GLU A 507 37.24 3.75 7.93
C GLU A 507 38.34 2.69 7.78
N ASN A 508 38.83 2.48 6.56
CA ASN A 508 40.12 1.80 6.37
C ASN A 508 41.24 2.82 6.61
N SER A 509 42.00 2.62 7.68
CA SER A 509 43.08 3.52 8.10
C SER A 509 44.46 3.14 7.52
N GLY A 510 44.53 2.03 6.78
CA GLY A 510 45.74 1.46 6.19
C GLY A 510 46.59 0.66 7.19
N ALA A 511 47.63 0.01 6.69
CA ALA A 511 48.51 -0.93 7.40
C ALA A 511 47.78 -2.10 8.10
N GLY A 512 46.68 -2.59 7.52
CA GLY A 512 45.86 -3.66 8.09
C GLY A 512 45.06 -3.20 9.32
N LEU A 513 44.65 -1.93 9.38
CA LEU A 513 43.87 -1.39 10.49
C LEU A 513 42.57 -0.73 10.01
N GLY A 514 41.48 -1.03 10.72
CA GLY A 514 40.18 -0.36 10.55
C GLY A 514 39.83 0.47 11.77
N ASN A 515 39.57 1.77 11.60
CA ASN A 515 39.10 2.60 12.71
C ASN A 515 37.58 2.66 12.72
N VAL A 516 37.00 2.54 13.91
CA VAL A 516 35.57 2.72 14.14
C VAL A 516 35.35 3.97 14.99
N TYR A 517 34.39 4.80 14.58
CA TYR A 517 34.10 6.09 15.19
C TYR A 517 32.65 6.13 15.70
N LYS A 518 32.44 6.81 16.83
CA LYS A 518 31.14 7.37 17.20
C LYS A 518 30.94 8.70 16.49
N ILE A 519 29.74 8.95 15.97
CA ILE A 519 29.43 10.11 15.14
C ILE A 519 28.27 10.88 15.76
N ASP A 520 28.45 12.17 16.01
CA ASP A 520 27.37 13.07 16.39
C ASP A 520 26.58 13.50 15.15
N THR A 521 25.32 13.08 15.04
CA THR A 521 24.45 13.36 13.90
C THR A 521 24.12 14.85 13.73
N ASN A 522 24.26 15.67 14.76
CA ASN A 522 24.00 17.11 14.69
C ASN A 522 25.19 17.91 14.12
N THR A 523 26.40 17.40 14.30
CA THR A 523 27.64 18.14 14.00
C THR A 523 28.58 17.43 13.04
N GLY A 524 28.33 16.15 12.76
CA GLY A 524 29.22 15.27 11.99
C GLY A 524 30.55 14.99 12.68
N ALA A 525 30.68 15.31 13.97
CA ALA A 525 31.93 15.12 14.70
C ALA A 525 32.21 13.63 14.94
N GLU A 526 33.40 13.17 14.55
CA GLU A 526 33.83 11.77 14.64
C GLU A 526 34.80 11.57 15.81
N VAL A 527 34.45 10.71 16.76
CA VAL A 527 35.28 10.34 17.91
C VAL A 527 35.71 8.89 17.78
N LEU A 528 37.01 8.61 17.81
CA LEU A 528 37.54 7.26 17.70
C LEU A 528 37.02 6.40 18.86
N LEU A 529 36.38 5.28 18.52
CA LEU A 529 35.89 4.27 19.47
C LEU A 529 36.88 3.12 19.59
N SER A 530 37.27 2.54 18.45
CA SER A 530 38.15 1.37 18.42
C SER A 530 39.01 1.35 17.16
N THR A 531 40.10 0.60 17.22
CA THR A 531 40.98 0.30 16.08
C THR A 531 41.09 -1.21 15.97
N VAL A 532 40.54 -1.75 14.89
CA VAL A 532 40.41 -3.16 14.58
C VAL A 532 41.60 -3.63 13.75
N THR A 533 42.17 -4.79 14.09
CA THR A 533 43.25 -5.39 13.29
C THR A 533 42.67 -6.25 12.16
N MET A 534 43.14 -6.04 10.94
CA MET A 534 42.73 -6.74 9.71
C MET A 534 43.91 -7.54 9.14
N GLN A 535 43.67 -8.72 8.55
CA GLN A 535 44.75 -9.56 7.99
C GLN A 535 45.34 -8.99 6.68
N ALA A 536 44.68 -8.06 6.01
CA ALA A 536 45.19 -7.41 4.81
C ALA A 536 44.76 -5.94 4.65
N ASP A 537 45.57 -5.21 3.89
CA ASP A 537 45.47 -3.77 3.59
C ASP A 537 44.39 -3.39 2.54
N ALA A 538 43.42 -4.27 2.30
CA ALA A 538 42.55 -4.17 1.15
C ALA A 538 41.21 -3.44 1.46
N PHE A 539 40.50 -3.06 0.39
CA PHE A 539 39.48 -2.03 0.31
C PHE A 539 38.23 -2.26 1.19
N ALA A 540 37.99 -1.30 2.08
CA ALA A 540 36.71 -0.98 2.74
C ALA A 540 36.11 -2.03 3.72
N PRO A 541 36.17 -1.80 5.05
CA PRO A 541 35.44 -2.60 6.02
C PRO A 541 33.92 -2.43 5.97
N GLY A 542 33.19 -3.48 6.39
CA GLY A 542 31.77 -3.43 6.71
C GLY A 542 31.53 -3.18 8.20
N LEU A 543 30.35 -2.65 8.54
CA LEU A 543 29.94 -2.37 9.91
C LEU A 543 28.43 -2.58 10.05
N ALA A 544 28.00 -3.30 11.08
CA ALA A 544 26.59 -3.49 11.43
C ALA A 544 26.44 -3.64 12.94
N PHE A 545 25.28 -3.28 13.49
CA PHE A 545 24.98 -3.48 14.91
C PHE A 545 24.08 -4.70 15.06
N ASP A 546 24.44 -5.61 15.95
CA ASP A 546 23.58 -6.74 16.29
C ASP A 546 22.80 -6.42 17.57
N SER A 547 21.48 -6.39 17.44
CA SER A 547 20.57 -6.11 18.55
C SER A 547 20.45 -7.26 19.55
N VAL A 548 20.85 -8.49 19.17
CA VAL A 548 20.76 -9.69 20.00
C VAL A 548 21.87 -9.71 21.04
N ASP A 549 23.12 -9.49 20.61
CA ASP A 549 24.29 -9.46 21.50
C ASP A 549 24.64 -8.04 21.99
N ASN A 550 23.98 -7.01 21.44
CA ASN A 550 24.20 -5.60 21.74
C ASN A 550 25.64 -5.14 21.44
N MET A 551 26.25 -5.71 20.40
CA MET A 551 27.61 -5.42 19.96
C MET A 551 27.63 -4.87 18.54
N LEU A 552 28.66 -4.08 18.25
CA LEU A 552 28.93 -3.61 16.90
C LEU A 552 29.86 -4.62 16.22
N HIS A 553 29.42 -5.20 15.11
CA HIS A 553 30.22 -6.15 14.35
C HIS A 553 30.95 -5.41 13.23
N PHE A 554 32.23 -5.71 13.13
CA PHE A 554 33.13 -5.20 12.10
C PHE A 554 33.58 -6.37 11.23
N LYS A 555 33.49 -6.19 9.91
CA LYS A 555 33.95 -7.19 8.94
C LYS A 555 35.11 -6.68 8.09
N GLY A 556 36.19 -7.44 8.10
CA GLY A 556 37.32 -7.28 7.19
C GLY A 556 37.10 -7.92 5.81
N GLU A 557 37.95 -7.56 4.84
CA GLU A 557 37.81 -8.03 3.45
C GLU A 557 38.07 -9.53 3.31
N LEU A 558 38.97 -10.11 4.13
CA LEU A 558 39.31 -11.53 4.06
C LEU A 558 38.40 -12.40 4.94
N GLY A 559 37.27 -11.84 5.39
CA GLY A 559 36.25 -12.56 6.13
C GLY A 559 36.47 -12.59 7.64
N GLU A 560 37.39 -11.80 8.18
CA GLU A 560 37.52 -11.59 9.62
C GLU A 560 36.29 -10.86 10.14
N ILE A 561 35.71 -11.36 11.22
CA ILE A 561 34.60 -10.70 11.91
C ILE A 561 35.05 -10.47 13.35
N SER A 562 35.01 -9.22 13.78
CA SER A 562 35.28 -8.81 15.16
C SER A 562 34.02 -8.15 15.74
N THR A 563 33.75 -8.41 17.02
CA THR A 563 32.77 -7.65 17.79
C THR A 563 33.45 -6.49 18.51
N ILE A 564 32.73 -5.39 18.68
CA ILE A 564 33.20 -4.18 19.34
C ILE A 564 32.14 -3.77 20.35
N ASP A 565 32.54 -3.73 21.62
CA ASP A 565 31.71 -3.19 22.70
C ASP A 565 31.58 -1.68 22.51
N THR A 566 30.36 -1.19 22.31
CA THR A 566 30.09 0.23 22.06
C THR A 566 30.34 1.13 23.28
N THR A 567 30.41 0.57 24.48
CA THR A 567 30.71 1.26 25.73
C THR A 567 32.22 1.34 25.98
N SER A 568 32.91 0.20 25.90
CA SER A 568 34.34 0.12 26.24
C SER A 568 35.27 0.35 25.04
N GLY A 569 34.77 0.20 23.81
CA GLY A 569 35.56 0.21 22.58
C GLY A 569 36.42 -1.05 22.40
N THR A 570 36.27 -2.05 23.27
CA THR A 570 37.06 -3.29 23.25
C THR A 570 36.68 -4.12 22.04
N GLU A 571 37.68 -4.51 21.25
CA GLU A 571 37.54 -5.42 20.11
C GLU A 571 37.76 -6.87 20.56
N MET A 572 36.94 -7.80 20.05
CA MET A 572 37.17 -9.24 20.13
C MET A 572 37.01 -9.87 18.74
N LEU A 573 38.02 -10.58 18.28
CA LEU A 573 37.93 -11.36 17.04
C LEU A 573 37.09 -12.62 17.30
N ILE A 574 35.98 -12.77 16.58
CA ILE A 574 35.05 -13.91 16.76
C ILE A 574 35.17 -14.97 15.67
N GLY A 575 35.83 -14.67 14.54
CA GLY A 575 36.13 -15.70 13.55
C GLY A 575 36.72 -15.19 12.24
N THR A 576 37.01 -16.15 11.36
CA THR A 576 37.43 -15.91 9.98
C THR A 576 36.59 -16.79 9.06
N ALA A 577 35.78 -16.19 8.18
CA ALA A 577 34.98 -16.92 7.22
C ALA A 577 35.89 -17.73 6.28
N ASN A 578 35.66 -19.04 6.18
CA ASN A 578 36.50 -20.00 5.44
C ASN A 578 36.43 -19.90 3.90
N GLN A 579 36.03 -18.75 3.34
CA GLN A 579 35.88 -18.54 1.89
C GLN A 579 36.59 -17.25 1.45
N PRO A 580 37.89 -17.30 1.12
CA PRO A 580 38.74 -16.13 0.80
C PRO A 580 38.42 -15.42 -0.53
N TRP A 581 37.26 -15.68 -1.15
CA TRP A 581 36.87 -15.16 -2.46
C TRP A 581 35.60 -14.30 -2.45
N ILE A 582 34.93 -14.13 -1.30
CA ILE A 582 33.70 -13.32 -1.22
C ILE A 582 34.05 -11.88 -0.86
N TRP A 583 34.16 -11.03 -1.88
CA TRP A 583 34.23 -9.58 -1.70
C TRP A 583 32.83 -9.05 -1.33
N SER A 584 32.53 -8.93 -0.04
CA SER A 584 31.32 -8.27 0.46
C SER A 584 31.69 -7.07 1.34
N HIS A 585 31.18 -5.89 0.97
CA HIS A 585 31.45 -4.61 1.64
C HIS A 585 30.28 -4.12 2.50
N SER A 586 29.16 -4.84 2.50
CA SER A 586 27.96 -4.51 3.27
C SER A 586 27.31 -5.79 3.78
N PHE A 587 26.96 -5.75 5.07
CA PHE A 587 26.23 -6.80 5.77
C PHE A 587 25.36 -6.15 6.84
N ASP A 588 24.36 -6.87 7.33
CA ASP A 588 23.51 -6.43 8.43
C ASP A 588 22.90 -7.66 9.14
N PHE A 589 22.33 -7.44 10.32
CA PHE A 589 21.64 -8.47 11.11
C PHE A 589 20.13 -8.30 11.05
N ASP A 590 19.38 -9.40 11.08
CA ASP A 590 17.98 -9.34 11.48
C ASP A 590 17.83 -9.41 13.01
N GLU A 591 16.58 -9.25 13.46
CA GLU A 591 16.18 -9.37 14.87
C GLU A 591 16.44 -10.74 15.50
N ASN A 592 16.71 -11.77 14.69
CA ASN A 592 17.01 -13.13 15.14
C ASN A 592 18.53 -13.39 15.14
N GLY A 593 19.35 -12.39 14.84
CA GLY A 593 20.81 -12.53 14.74
C GLY A 593 21.25 -13.27 13.47
N ASN A 594 20.45 -13.35 12.40
CA ASN A 594 20.94 -13.87 11.13
C ASN A 594 21.70 -12.78 10.38
N VAL A 595 22.84 -13.15 9.77
CA VAL A 595 23.65 -12.22 8.98
C VAL A 595 23.25 -12.30 7.51
N TYR A 596 22.98 -11.13 6.94
CA TYR A 596 22.76 -10.95 5.51
C TYR A 596 23.93 -10.19 4.91
N TYR A 597 24.44 -10.64 3.77
CA TYR A 597 25.51 -9.95 3.05
C TYR A 597 25.26 -10.00 1.54
N VAL A 598 25.82 -9.04 0.82
CA VAL A 598 25.78 -9.01 -0.64
C VAL A 598 27.15 -9.33 -1.22
N GLU A 599 27.18 -10.30 -2.15
CA GLU A 599 28.39 -10.68 -2.87
C GLU A 599 28.66 -9.76 -4.06
N ASN A 600 29.93 -9.43 -4.27
CA ASN A 600 30.43 -8.65 -5.39
C ASN A 600 29.88 -7.20 -5.54
N PRO A 601 29.63 -6.43 -4.44
CA PRO A 601 29.20 -5.04 -4.57
C PRO A 601 30.43 -4.16 -4.80
N CYS A 602 31.01 -4.14 -6.02
CA CYS A 602 32.23 -3.37 -6.31
C CYS A 602 32.21 -1.96 -5.70
N CYS A 603 33.06 -1.73 -4.70
CA CYS A 603 33.52 -0.44 -4.17
C CYS A 603 32.52 0.74 -4.18
N GLY A 604 31.29 0.58 -3.67
CA GLY A 604 30.36 1.71 -3.53
C GLY A 604 28.93 1.40 -3.06
N SER A 605 28.66 0.23 -2.50
CA SER A 605 27.28 -0.25 -2.28
C SER A 605 27.04 -0.52 -0.80
N GLY A 606 26.07 0.19 -0.20
CA GLY A 606 25.63 0.03 1.18
C GLY A 606 24.24 -0.62 1.25
N LEU A 607 24.03 -1.43 2.29
CA LEU A 607 22.74 -2.01 2.67
C LEU A 607 22.41 -1.52 4.08
N ALA A 608 21.15 -1.22 4.34
CA ALA A 608 20.64 -0.97 5.68
C ALA A 608 19.24 -1.58 5.80
N PHE A 609 19.01 -2.37 6.84
CA PHE A 609 17.72 -2.96 7.15
C PHE A 609 16.99 -2.15 8.23
N ALA A 610 15.65 -2.18 8.22
CA ALA A 610 14.84 -1.70 9.34
C ALA A 610 13.79 -2.78 9.68
N GLY A 611 14.05 -3.57 10.72
CA GLY A 611 13.12 -4.58 11.25
C GLY A 611 13.12 -5.97 10.58
N THR A 612 12.04 -6.71 10.85
CA THR A 612 11.89 -8.19 10.80
C THR A 612 12.14 -8.84 9.41
N GLY A 613 13.32 -9.43 9.21
CA GLY A 613 13.50 -10.85 8.85
C GLY A 613 13.03 -11.46 7.52
N ASP A 614 12.83 -10.73 6.41
CA ASP A 614 12.53 -11.36 5.11
C ASP A 614 13.47 -10.90 3.97
N ILE A 615 14.03 -11.87 3.24
CA ILE A 615 15.06 -11.66 2.20
C ILE A 615 14.47 -11.19 0.87
N PHE A 616 15.05 -10.11 0.34
CA PHE A 616 14.84 -9.70 -1.04
C PHE A 616 15.67 -10.58 -2.00
N ASN A 617 15.03 -11.39 -2.85
CA ASN A 617 15.71 -12.14 -3.90
C ASN A 617 16.02 -11.21 -5.10
N SER A 618 17.28 -10.82 -5.23
CA SER A 618 17.78 -9.79 -6.15
C SER A 618 17.91 -10.20 -7.62
N THR A 619 17.26 -11.27 -8.08
CA THR A 619 17.40 -11.78 -9.46
C THR A 619 16.98 -10.78 -10.55
N ASN A 620 16.20 -9.74 -10.21
CA ASN A 620 15.76 -8.71 -11.16
C ASN A 620 16.61 -7.43 -11.21
N LEU A 621 17.60 -7.24 -10.32
CA LEU A 621 18.39 -6.01 -10.22
C LEU A 621 19.87 -6.17 -10.65
N GLY A 622 20.25 -7.34 -11.16
CA GLY A 622 21.61 -7.59 -11.67
C GLY A 622 22.68 -7.90 -10.62
N PHE A 623 22.30 -8.12 -9.36
CA PHE A 623 23.20 -8.61 -8.32
C PHE A 623 23.49 -10.10 -8.51
N SER A 624 24.74 -10.52 -8.27
CA SER A 624 25.06 -11.93 -8.04
C SER A 624 24.74 -12.28 -6.59
N GLY A 625 23.52 -12.78 -6.33
CA GLY A 625 23.13 -13.45 -5.08
C GLY A 625 23.09 -12.60 -3.79
N VAL A 626 21.91 -12.51 -3.16
CA VAL A 626 21.82 -12.25 -1.71
C VAL A 626 21.94 -13.61 -1.02
N HIS A 627 22.90 -13.74 -0.12
CA HIS A 627 23.15 -14.98 0.62
C HIS A 627 22.78 -14.79 2.09
N VAL A 628 22.11 -15.79 2.64
CA VAL A 628 21.76 -15.87 4.05
C VAL A 628 22.72 -16.84 4.69
N TRP A 629 23.38 -16.41 5.74
CA TRP A 629 24.09 -17.31 6.65
C TRP A 629 23.42 -17.23 8.01
N GLY A 630 22.94 -18.37 8.50
CA GLY A 630 22.61 -18.49 9.92
C GLY A 630 23.90 -18.39 10.71
N LEU A 631 23.94 -17.51 11.73
CA LEU A 631 25.06 -17.45 12.67
C LEU A 631 25.24 -18.74 13.48
N SER A 632 24.30 -19.69 13.40
CA SER A 632 24.46 -21.05 13.94
C SER A 632 25.69 -21.80 13.40
N ASN A 633 26.35 -21.29 12.35
CA ASN A 633 27.59 -21.84 11.80
C ASN A 633 28.84 -20.96 12.01
N LEU A 634 28.74 -19.86 12.77
CA LEU A 634 29.87 -18.99 13.12
C LEU A 634 30.20 -19.00 14.62
N SER A 635 29.33 -19.52 15.48
CA SER A 635 29.67 -19.95 16.84
C SER A 635 30.21 -21.37 16.80
N VAL A 636 31.50 -21.54 16.51
CA VAL A 636 32.13 -22.83 16.76
C VAL A 636 32.29 -22.96 18.28
N GLY A 637 31.35 -23.64 18.94
CA GLY A 637 31.44 -24.13 20.33
C GLY A 637 30.68 -23.32 21.39
N ASP A 638 29.37 -23.08 21.24
CA ASP A 638 28.50 -22.71 22.38
C ASP A 638 27.18 -23.45 22.19
N ALA A 639 27.16 -24.71 22.62
CA ALA A 639 26.08 -25.65 22.37
C ALA A 639 24.99 -25.61 23.45
N ASP A 640 25.27 -25.02 24.62
CA ASP A 640 24.30 -24.88 25.71
C ASP A 640 23.67 -23.48 25.84
N GLY A 641 24.18 -22.51 25.06
CA GLY A 641 23.53 -21.22 24.81
C GLY A 641 23.72 -20.20 25.93
N ASP A 642 24.82 -20.31 26.68
CA ASP A 642 25.13 -19.40 27.78
C ASP A 642 26.10 -18.25 27.40
N GLY A 643 26.65 -18.28 26.18
CA GLY A 643 27.55 -17.26 25.64
C GLY A 643 29.03 -17.52 25.89
N VAL A 644 29.44 -18.69 26.41
CA VAL A 644 30.84 -19.04 26.73
C VAL A 644 31.23 -20.38 26.11
N ASN A 645 32.32 -20.41 25.32
CA ASN A 645 32.85 -21.64 24.72
C ASN A 645 33.78 -22.38 25.69
N ASP A 646 33.31 -23.49 26.26
CA ASP A 646 34.08 -24.34 27.18
C ASP A 646 33.87 -25.86 26.93
N ASN A 647 34.34 -26.68 27.86
CA ASN A 647 34.32 -28.13 27.70
C ASN A 647 32.90 -28.74 27.82
N ALA A 648 31.86 -27.95 28.14
CA ALA A 648 30.46 -28.33 28.13
C ALA A 648 29.85 -28.42 26.71
N ASP A 649 30.55 -27.92 25.68
CA ASP A 649 30.05 -27.77 24.30
C ASP A 649 30.26 -29.00 23.39
N LEU A 650 30.54 -30.17 23.95
CA LEU A 650 30.89 -31.38 23.19
C LEU A 650 29.69 -32.20 22.68
N CYS A 651 28.48 -31.98 23.19
CA CYS A 651 27.29 -32.78 22.85
C CYS A 651 26.00 -31.95 22.77
N ASP A 652 25.40 -31.87 21.57
CA ASP A 652 24.15 -31.16 21.32
C ASP A 652 22.98 -31.75 22.14
N ALA A 653 22.33 -30.88 22.93
CA ALA A 653 20.99 -31.02 23.51
C ALA A 653 20.61 -32.38 24.14
N THR A 654 20.95 -32.58 25.41
CA THR A 654 20.20 -33.53 26.26
C THR A 654 19.08 -32.82 27.02
N VAL A 655 17.87 -33.40 26.98
CA VAL A 655 16.68 -32.86 27.65
C VAL A 655 16.92 -32.81 29.16
N ILE A 656 16.79 -31.61 29.76
CA ILE A 656 16.91 -31.32 31.20
C ILE A 656 15.90 -32.18 32.01
N PRO A 657 16.29 -32.73 33.17
CA PRO A 657 15.62 -33.85 33.83
C PRO A 657 14.21 -33.63 34.39
N GLU A 658 13.49 -34.75 34.50
CA GLU A 658 12.36 -34.96 35.40
C GLU A 658 12.86 -35.12 36.87
N ASP A 659 12.10 -34.62 37.85
CA ASP A 659 12.45 -34.73 39.28
C ASP A 659 12.70 -36.19 39.68
N ALA A 660 13.79 -36.45 40.42
CA ALA A 660 14.10 -37.80 40.89
C ALA A 660 12.96 -38.32 41.80
N PRO A 661 12.37 -39.50 41.52
CA PRO A 661 11.34 -40.07 42.37
C PRO A 661 11.90 -40.30 43.78
N THR A 662 11.29 -39.72 44.80
CA THR A 662 11.70 -39.94 46.20
C THR A 662 11.53 -41.39 46.66
N THR A 663 10.80 -42.22 45.90
CA THR A 663 10.87 -43.69 45.96
C THR A 663 10.53 -44.30 44.60
N GLY A 664 11.41 -45.16 44.08
CA GLY A 664 11.29 -45.83 42.77
C GLY A 664 12.48 -45.51 41.86
N ALA A 665 12.94 -46.48 41.06
CA ALA A 665 14.03 -46.27 40.12
C ALA A 665 13.57 -45.38 38.94
N LEU A 666 14.45 -44.49 38.49
CA LEU A 666 14.30 -43.75 37.24
C LEU A 666 14.20 -44.73 36.05
N ASN A 667 13.52 -44.31 34.98
CA ASN A 667 13.55 -45.07 33.73
C ASN A 667 14.95 -44.99 33.08
N GLN A 668 15.23 -45.88 32.13
CA GLN A 668 16.56 -46.02 31.53
C GLN A 668 17.03 -44.70 30.87
N ASN A 669 18.30 -44.34 31.12
CA ASN A 669 19.09 -43.31 30.43
C ASN A 669 18.66 -41.84 30.63
N HIS A 670 18.16 -41.48 31.81
CA HIS A 670 17.71 -40.11 32.10
C HIS A 670 18.58 -39.41 33.15
N TRP A 671 18.74 -38.09 32.98
CA TRP A 671 19.26 -37.18 34.00
C TRP A 671 18.30 -37.13 35.21
N ALA A 672 18.82 -36.82 36.40
CA ALA A 672 17.98 -36.52 37.56
C ALA A 672 18.56 -35.36 38.38
N LEU A 673 17.68 -34.57 39.00
CA LEU A 673 18.07 -33.60 40.02
C LEU A 673 18.17 -34.30 41.37
N THR A 674 19.37 -34.37 41.93
CA THR A 674 19.58 -34.75 43.32
C THR A 674 20.27 -33.59 44.02
N ASP A 675 19.57 -32.97 44.99
CA ASP A 675 20.08 -31.97 45.94
C ASP A 675 21.28 -31.13 45.44
N ASP A 676 20.99 -30.34 44.38
CA ASP A 676 21.82 -29.30 43.75
C ASP A 676 22.86 -29.70 42.69
N ASP A 677 23.13 -31.00 42.46
CA ASP A 677 23.99 -31.44 41.35
C ASP A 677 23.18 -32.22 40.29
N ARG A 678 23.30 -31.84 39.01
CA ARG A 678 22.72 -32.61 37.88
C ARG A 678 23.57 -33.86 37.68
N VAL A 679 23.05 -35.02 38.08
CA VAL A 679 23.80 -36.29 38.08
C VAL A 679 23.14 -37.30 37.14
N PHE A 680 23.98 -38.03 36.39
CA PHE A 680 23.59 -39.16 35.55
C PHE A 680 23.95 -40.48 36.26
N ASP A 681 22.99 -41.37 36.49
CA ASP A 681 23.23 -42.64 37.19
C ASP A 681 23.07 -43.85 36.24
N THR A 682 24.03 -44.77 36.31
CA THR A 682 23.98 -46.03 35.55
C THR A 682 23.07 -47.03 36.26
N VAL A 683 22.33 -47.87 35.51
CA VAL A 683 21.45 -48.89 36.11
C VAL A 683 22.21 -50.21 36.27
N LEU A 684 22.03 -50.87 37.43
CA LEU A 684 22.49 -52.25 37.66
C LEU A 684 21.94 -53.19 36.57
N ASN A 685 22.85 -53.86 35.86
CA ASN A 685 22.50 -54.95 34.94
C ASN A 685 21.61 -55.99 35.66
N VAL A 686 20.67 -56.61 34.94
CA VAL A 686 19.40 -57.23 35.40
C VAL A 686 19.51 -58.42 36.39
N ASN A 687 20.64 -58.62 37.05
CA ASN A 687 20.85 -59.65 38.09
C ASN A 687 21.65 -59.14 39.31
N GLY A 688 21.78 -57.82 39.51
CA GLY A 688 22.33 -57.24 40.76
C GLY A 688 23.82 -57.57 40.99
N LYS A 689 24.61 -57.75 39.93
CA LYS A 689 26.06 -57.99 40.02
C LYS A 689 26.83 -57.02 39.11
N GLY A 690 27.20 -55.88 39.70
CA GLY A 690 28.05 -54.82 39.15
C GLY A 690 28.00 -53.59 40.09
N PRO A 691 28.98 -52.67 40.07
CA PRO A 691 28.89 -51.43 40.85
C PRO A 691 27.91 -50.45 40.18
N ASN A 692 27.03 -49.81 40.96
CA ASN A 692 26.29 -48.62 40.52
C ASN A 692 27.26 -47.44 40.59
N ARG A 693 27.31 -46.61 39.55
CA ARG A 693 28.19 -45.44 39.51
C ARG A 693 27.44 -44.27 38.92
N SER A 694 27.61 -43.13 39.57
CA SER A 694 27.00 -41.86 39.22
C SER A 694 28.09 -40.93 38.67
N TYR A 695 27.74 -40.18 37.64
CA TYR A 695 28.62 -39.29 36.90
C TYR A 695 27.99 -37.90 36.84
N THR A 696 28.77 -36.85 37.04
CA THR A 696 28.28 -35.47 36.94
C THR A 696 28.14 -35.03 35.47
N THR A 697 27.50 -33.89 35.25
CA THR A 697 27.53 -33.19 33.96
C THR A 697 28.96 -32.92 33.49
N GLU A 698 29.88 -32.63 34.42
CA GLU A 698 31.29 -32.41 34.14
C GLU A 698 32.00 -33.73 33.72
N ASP A 699 31.73 -34.84 34.41
CA ASP A 699 32.32 -36.15 34.07
C ASP A 699 31.90 -36.63 32.66
N THR A 700 30.68 -36.29 32.24
CA THR A 700 30.10 -36.71 30.96
C THR A 700 30.29 -35.68 29.85
N ALA A 701 30.79 -34.49 30.15
CA ALA A 701 30.83 -33.33 29.26
C ALA A 701 29.45 -33.04 28.62
N GLY A 702 28.38 -33.18 29.40
CA GLY A 702 26.99 -32.90 28.96
C GLY A 702 26.33 -33.98 28.08
N CYS A 703 27.04 -35.04 27.71
CA CYS A 703 26.55 -36.06 26.78
C CYS A 703 25.59 -37.08 27.44
N SER A 704 24.54 -37.50 26.72
CA SER A 704 23.71 -38.66 27.11
C SER A 704 24.42 -39.98 26.87
N CYS A 705 23.90 -41.03 27.50
CA CYS A 705 24.33 -42.40 27.29
C CYS A 705 24.36 -42.84 25.83
N GLU A 706 23.27 -42.59 25.10
CA GLU A 706 23.13 -42.97 23.70
C GLU A 706 24.17 -42.28 22.84
N GLN A 707 24.41 -40.99 23.09
CA GLN A 707 25.44 -40.20 22.41
C GLN A 707 26.84 -40.75 22.71
N ILE A 708 27.15 -41.07 23.96
CA ILE A 708 28.45 -41.64 24.35
C ILE A 708 28.70 -43.00 23.67
N ILE A 709 27.68 -43.87 23.63
CA ILE A 709 27.75 -45.18 22.96
C ILE A 709 27.95 -45.01 21.45
N GLU A 710 27.22 -44.09 20.82
CA GLU A 710 27.35 -43.78 19.39
C GLU A 710 28.74 -43.22 19.06
N MET A 711 29.23 -42.26 19.84
CA MET A 711 30.54 -41.63 19.63
C MET A 711 31.71 -42.59 19.86
N GLN A 712 31.55 -43.57 20.75
CA GLN A 712 32.52 -44.66 20.92
C GLN A 712 32.37 -45.78 19.87
N GLY A 713 31.38 -45.68 18.96
CA GLY A 713 31.14 -46.66 17.91
C GLY A 713 30.65 -48.01 18.42
N LEU A 714 29.96 -48.03 19.56
CA LEU A 714 29.40 -49.22 20.20
C LEU A 714 27.94 -49.46 19.74
N ASP A 715 27.45 -50.70 19.83
CA ASP A 715 26.10 -51.05 19.38
C ASP A 715 25.02 -50.84 20.46
N ASP A 716 23.75 -50.80 20.02
CA ASP A 716 22.56 -50.66 20.89
C ASP A 716 22.45 -51.75 21.98
N GLY A 717 23.24 -52.83 21.90
CA GLY A 717 23.37 -53.82 22.96
C GLY A 717 23.91 -53.24 24.26
N HIS A 718 24.64 -52.11 24.18
CA HIS A 718 25.22 -51.40 25.32
C HIS A 718 24.26 -50.43 26.05
N THR A 719 23.07 -50.17 25.50
CA THR A 719 22.01 -49.34 26.12
C THR A 719 20.81 -50.15 26.60
N LYS A 720 20.69 -51.42 26.16
CA LYS A 720 19.52 -52.31 26.37
C LYS A 720 19.09 -52.52 27.83
N HIS A 721 19.98 -52.33 28.79
CA HIS A 721 19.72 -52.54 30.22
C HIS A 721 20.21 -51.36 31.08
N GLY A 722 20.29 -50.16 30.50
CA GLY A 722 21.05 -49.03 31.02
C GLY A 722 22.50 -49.04 30.51
N CYS A 723 23.17 -47.90 30.55
CA CYS A 723 24.55 -47.74 30.07
C CYS A 723 25.51 -48.68 30.79
N SER A 724 26.42 -49.31 30.03
CA SER A 724 27.48 -50.08 30.65
C SER A 724 28.50 -49.15 31.34
N VAL A 725 28.76 -49.38 32.64
CA VAL A 725 29.77 -48.64 33.44
C VAL A 725 31.14 -48.60 32.73
N GLY A 726 31.53 -49.68 32.04
CA GLY A 726 32.79 -49.72 31.30
C GLY A 726 32.86 -48.78 30.09
N ALA A 727 31.73 -48.49 29.43
CA ALA A 727 31.70 -47.50 28.35
C ALA A 727 31.75 -46.06 28.90
N MET A 728 31.09 -45.82 30.04
CA MET A 728 31.13 -44.52 30.72
C MET A 728 32.53 -44.23 31.30
N ASP A 729 33.17 -45.19 31.96
CA ASP A 729 34.53 -45.01 32.47
C ASP A 729 35.54 -44.76 31.33
N ASN A 730 35.42 -45.47 30.20
CA ASN A 730 36.26 -45.22 29.02
C ASN A 730 36.02 -43.83 28.41
N TRP A 731 34.79 -43.32 28.47
CA TRP A 731 34.46 -41.95 28.04
C TRP A 731 35.17 -40.95 28.93
N VAL A 732 34.91 -41.02 30.24
CA VAL A 732 35.47 -40.11 31.26
C VAL A 732 37.00 -40.10 31.18
N ASP A 733 37.63 -41.27 31.01
CA ASP A 733 39.08 -41.38 30.84
C ASP A 733 39.57 -40.75 29.52
N ALA A 734 38.77 -40.80 28.45
CA ALA A 734 39.09 -40.19 27.16
C ALA A 734 38.91 -38.65 27.17
N VAL A 735 37.89 -38.13 27.85
CA VAL A 735 37.64 -36.67 27.93
C VAL A 735 38.56 -35.99 28.96
N ASN A 736 39.03 -36.71 29.99
CA ASN A 736 39.94 -36.19 31.01
C ASN A 736 41.45 -36.41 30.72
N MET A 737 41.83 -36.90 29.55
CA MET A 737 43.23 -36.85 29.11
C MET A 737 43.54 -35.47 28.48
N PRO A 738 44.64 -34.82 28.90
CA PRO A 738 44.92 -33.42 28.57
C PRO A 738 45.27 -33.16 27.09
#